data_AF-A0A0V0J8A3-F1
#
_entry.id   AF-A0A0V0J8A3-F1
#
_cell.length_a   1.000
_cell.length_b   1.000
_cell.length_c   1.000
_cell.angle_alpha   90.00
_cell.angle_beta   90.00
_cell.angle_gamma   90.00
#
_symmetry.space_group_name_H-M   'P 1'
#
loop_
_entity.id
_entity.type
_entity.pdbx_description
1 polymer ?
#
loop_
_entity_poly.entity_id
_entity_poly.type
_entity_poly.pdbx_seq_one_letter_code
_entity_poly.pdbx_strand_id
1 'polypeptide(L)'
;GPLNGPYLTRCMDIKRALKLNGLLLAPDASNFVVESLKHLEPTAKETTLKRFVDAVLERNFELNNIPKAVCEDIFREWKNESTNSQEFMFITDAFQVPRFKYCKYSRKFLPLQDSAEDTRSLLPNSPAMKAFLYAHRYEMVYQRVLRNPVFASSSGSIAGTNRNTTGFKLQPIEFLLALGAKEDSVVVLGALTQLKNGQWYLEDPTSLVKLDLSVATFHQGLFPEGAIVLAEGSFDDDVFKVTGIGLPPVEEPHLTRRYFSVSNPFGGSTVDGPAAAVDTNMIRLLQTSQAASDMLVLLGETRLDMPGCIEHLETLFLGYSDFPPTAFVLCGDFIGPEFAAYNSLTNKSSVLKKLFRRLGEAYLRAYDDLARQGVRQPKLILVVGPNDPSLGPRGILPRPALPEDLFEEVPGYDRKANGRTRLPTWLHLASNPVRLRLYTREIVVFRYDYSRQLLRHCVHLPGTIAKTVTRSLNLDYQGDQPAPVDAEFAGEEEELSGPRAVSLPNSAAELGFSLARCLASQAHLTPLALHVSPVYWSWDQALSLNPLPNLVVAVEPNAVADLNVPVASSSAKDREAKATLLGNCLFSNPGRFGSVQQTAFVAGSVGTLATQDGEIDQQDRAALEEGEEEEVMVAAAKPGQARLEYTFKVYYPSTQTLEDSRLPS
;
A
#
# COMPACT_ATOMS: atom_id res chain seq x y z
N GLY A 1 45.80 -58.25 -2.81
CA GLY A 1 46.14 -57.09 -1.96
C GLY A 1 45.21 -55.94 -2.30
N PRO A 2 44.63 -55.23 -1.33
CA PRO A 2 43.30 -54.63 -1.44
C PRO A 2 43.35 -53.12 -1.71
N LEU A 3 42.73 -52.64 -2.79
CA LEU A 3 42.46 -51.19 -2.99
C LEU A 3 41.13 -50.85 -3.69
N ASN A 4 40.18 -51.81 -3.82
CA ASN A 4 38.85 -51.53 -4.39
C ASN A 4 37.68 -51.63 -3.40
N GLY A 5 37.96 -51.78 -2.10
CA GLY A 5 36.97 -52.07 -1.06
C GLY A 5 36.00 -50.94 -0.64
N PRO A 6 36.35 -49.64 -0.63
CA PRO A 6 35.43 -48.60 -0.16
C PRO A 6 34.65 -47.89 -1.28
N TYR A 7 35.06 -48.01 -2.54
CA TYR A 7 34.41 -47.33 -3.68
C TYR A 7 33.22 -48.11 -4.24
N LEU A 8 33.34 -49.44 -4.36
CA LEU A 8 32.27 -50.31 -4.86
C LEU A 8 31.09 -50.40 -3.88
N THR A 9 31.35 -50.45 -2.58
CA THR A 9 30.33 -50.55 -1.53
C THR A 9 29.48 -49.29 -1.46
N ARG A 10 30.10 -48.11 -1.58
CA ARG A 10 29.39 -46.81 -1.60
C ARG A 10 28.52 -46.60 -2.85
N CYS A 11 28.93 -47.16 -4.00
CA CYS A 11 28.17 -47.10 -5.24
C CYS A 11 26.94 -48.04 -5.21
N MET A 12 27.00 -49.14 -4.45
CA MET A 12 25.87 -50.07 -4.29
C MET A 12 24.74 -49.49 -3.43
N ASP A 13 25.04 -48.71 -2.40
CA ASP A 13 24.01 -48.15 -1.50
C ASP A 13 23.16 -47.06 -2.18
N ILE A 14 23.80 -46.19 -2.98
CA ILE A 14 23.11 -45.17 -3.78
C ILE A 14 22.21 -45.82 -4.84
N LYS A 15 22.72 -46.84 -5.54
CA LYS A 15 21.94 -47.61 -6.53
C LYS A 15 20.79 -48.38 -5.87
N ARG A 16 20.95 -48.87 -4.65
CA ARG A 16 19.90 -49.57 -3.90
C ARG A 16 18.78 -48.60 -3.48
N ALA A 17 19.12 -47.41 -2.98
CA ALA A 17 18.13 -46.39 -2.57
C ALA A 17 17.27 -45.90 -3.74
N LEU A 18 17.86 -45.70 -4.93
CA LEU A 18 17.14 -45.29 -6.13
C LEU A 18 16.29 -46.43 -6.73
N LYS A 19 16.82 -47.66 -6.74
CA LYS A 19 16.06 -48.86 -7.16
C LYS A 19 14.85 -49.14 -6.29
N LEU A 20 14.93 -48.89 -4.98
CA LEU A 20 13.79 -49.04 -4.06
C LEU A 20 12.62 -48.10 -4.41
N ASN A 21 12.91 -46.99 -5.10
CA ASN A 21 11.92 -46.00 -5.55
C ASN A 21 11.60 -46.11 -7.06
N GLY A 22 11.99 -47.22 -7.72
CA GLY A 22 11.70 -47.46 -9.14
C GLY A 22 12.55 -46.66 -10.13
N LEU A 23 13.61 -45.99 -9.68
CA LEU A 23 14.45 -45.11 -10.50
C LEU A 23 15.75 -45.82 -10.91
N LEU A 24 16.14 -45.69 -12.19
CA LEU A 24 17.46 -46.08 -12.68
C LEU A 24 18.23 -44.84 -13.15
N LEU A 25 19.51 -44.77 -12.78
CA LEU A 25 20.43 -43.74 -13.29
C LEU A 25 21.19 -44.28 -14.49
N ALA A 26 21.43 -43.42 -15.48
CA ALA A 26 22.38 -43.71 -16.54
C ALA A 26 23.80 -43.90 -15.94
N PRO A 27 24.69 -44.71 -16.57
CA PRO A 27 25.99 -45.05 -16.00
C PRO A 27 26.89 -43.84 -15.69
N ASP A 28 26.82 -42.82 -16.56
CA ASP A 28 27.49 -41.53 -16.45
C ASP A 28 26.88 -40.64 -15.36
N ALA A 29 25.55 -40.64 -15.22
CA ALA A 29 24.83 -39.96 -14.14
C ALA A 29 25.17 -40.56 -12.76
N SER A 30 25.24 -41.89 -12.66
CA SER A 30 25.61 -42.58 -11.42
C SER A 30 27.00 -42.20 -10.92
N ASN A 31 27.96 -42.03 -11.83
CA ASN A 31 29.32 -41.62 -11.45
C ASN A 31 29.32 -40.16 -10.95
N PHE A 32 28.60 -39.27 -11.62
CA PHE A 32 28.47 -37.86 -11.24
C PHE A 32 27.87 -37.66 -9.83
N VAL A 33 26.81 -38.39 -9.50
CA VAL A 33 26.15 -38.31 -8.17
C VAL A 33 27.07 -38.84 -7.07
N VAL A 34 27.77 -39.96 -7.32
CA VAL A 34 28.74 -40.53 -6.35
C VAL A 34 29.90 -39.58 -6.10
N GLU A 35 30.39 -38.91 -7.13
CA GLU A 35 31.46 -37.91 -7.04
C GLU A 35 31.01 -36.66 -6.27
N SER A 36 29.80 -36.17 -6.55
CA SER A 36 29.22 -35.00 -5.88
C SER A 36 28.97 -35.22 -4.38
N LEU A 37 28.66 -36.46 -3.97
CA LEU A 37 28.43 -36.84 -2.56
C LEU A 37 29.70 -37.35 -1.85
N LYS A 38 30.87 -37.35 -2.51
CA LYS A 38 32.10 -37.95 -1.98
C LYS A 38 32.57 -37.26 -0.70
N HIS A 39 32.42 -35.94 -0.62
CA HIS A 39 32.98 -35.06 0.42
C HIS A 39 32.09 -34.85 1.66
N LEU A 40 30.87 -35.39 1.68
CA LEU A 40 29.93 -35.22 2.79
C LEU A 40 30.17 -36.24 3.92
N GLU A 41 29.75 -35.95 5.15
CA GLU A 41 29.71 -36.90 6.27
C GLU A 41 28.64 -37.99 6.04
N PRO A 42 28.76 -39.22 6.58
CA PRO A 42 27.86 -40.34 6.25
C PRO A 42 26.39 -40.09 6.60
N THR A 43 26.10 -39.37 7.68
CA THR A 43 24.74 -38.96 8.05
C THR A 43 24.16 -37.91 7.10
N ALA A 44 24.99 -36.95 6.67
CA ALA A 44 24.63 -35.92 5.69
C ALA A 44 24.44 -36.51 4.28
N LYS A 45 25.19 -37.57 3.93
CA LYS A 45 24.99 -38.30 2.66
C LYS A 45 23.62 -38.94 2.58
N GLU A 46 23.15 -39.58 3.65
CA GLU A 46 21.85 -40.26 3.64
C GLU A 46 20.69 -39.26 3.52
N THR A 47 20.76 -38.13 4.23
CA THR A 47 19.76 -37.05 4.12
C THR A 47 19.77 -36.39 2.75
N THR A 48 20.95 -36.08 2.22
CA THR A 48 21.10 -35.49 0.88
C THR A 48 20.63 -36.45 -0.21
N LEU A 49 20.86 -37.76 -0.04
CA LEU A 49 20.39 -38.78 -0.96
C LEU A 49 18.87 -38.92 -0.94
N LYS A 50 18.22 -38.88 0.24
CA LYS A 50 16.76 -38.85 0.35
C LYS A 50 16.18 -37.62 -0.36
N ARG A 51 16.74 -36.43 -0.06
CA ARG A 51 16.36 -35.17 -0.73
C ARG A 51 16.53 -35.23 -2.25
N PHE A 52 17.55 -35.94 -2.73
CA PHE A 52 17.82 -36.11 -4.16
C PHE A 52 16.76 -36.98 -4.82
N VAL A 53 16.38 -38.09 -4.16
CA VAL A 53 15.31 -38.98 -4.63
C VAL A 53 13.98 -38.22 -4.70
N ASP A 54 13.63 -37.47 -3.66
CA ASP A 54 12.39 -36.67 -3.63
C ASP A 54 12.35 -35.63 -4.75
N ALA A 55 13.45 -34.89 -4.97
CA ALA A 55 13.56 -33.90 -6.04
C ALA A 55 13.45 -34.50 -7.46
N VAL A 56 13.89 -35.75 -7.63
CA VAL A 56 13.73 -36.48 -8.90
C VAL A 56 12.28 -36.91 -9.10
N LEU A 57 11.62 -37.40 -8.04
CA LEU A 57 10.21 -37.83 -8.08
C LEU A 57 9.26 -36.65 -8.34
N GLU A 58 9.50 -35.49 -7.73
CA GLU A 58 8.70 -34.27 -7.93
C GLU A 58 8.71 -33.75 -9.37
N ARG A 59 9.78 -34.01 -10.13
CA ARG A 59 9.91 -33.57 -11.53
C ARG A 59 9.16 -34.44 -12.53
N ASN A 60 8.52 -35.52 -12.07
CA ASN A 60 7.58 -36.37 -12.81
C ASN A 60 8.05 -36.76 -14.22
N PHE A 61 9.25 -37.33 -14.31
CA PHE A 61 9.78 -37.83 -15.59
C PHE A 61 9.09 -39.15 -15.96
N GLU A 62 8.54 -39.27 -17.17
CA GLU A 62 8.09 -40.56 -17.74
C GLU A 62 9.27 -41.52 -18.08
N LEU A 63 10.50 -41.12 -17.75
CA LEU A 63 11.72 -41.81 -18.11
C LEU A 63 12.20 -42.67 -16.93
N ASN A 64 12.15 -43.99 -17.11
CA ASN A 64 12.73 -44.96 -16.17
C ASN A 64 14.25 -44.82 -16.01
N ASN A 65 14.92 -44.07 -16.88
CA ASN A 65 16.37 -43.86 -16.88
C ASN A 65 16.73 -42.37 -16.84
N ILE A 66 17.28 -41.91 -15.72
CA ILE A 66 17.59 -40.50 -15.47
C ILE A 66 18.94 -40.15 -16.10
N PRO A 67 19.00 -39.18 -17.04
CA PRO A 67 20.24 -38.77 -17.69
C PRO A 67 21.07 -37.83 -16.80
N LYS A 68 22.38 -37.75 -17.09
CA LYS A 68 23.34 -36.91 -16.34
C LYS A 68 22.92 -35.44 -16.25
N ALA A 69 22.33 -34.88 -17.30
CA ALA A 69 21.87 -33.50 -17.35
C ALA A 69 20.87 -33.16 -16.24
N VAL A 70 19.92 -34.07 -15.96
CA VAL A 70 18.92 -33.87 -14.89
C VAL A 70 19.60 -33.85 -13.52
N CYS A 71 20.58 -34.74 -13.29
CA CYS A 71 21.35 -34.74 -12.05
C CYS A 71 22.18 -33.45 -11.92
N GLU A 72 22.85 -33.02 -12.98
CA GLU A 72 23.61 -31.76 -13.02
C GLU A 72 22.70 -30.56 -12.74
N ASP A 73 21.47 -30.53 -13.23
CA ASP A 73 20.52 -29.46 -12.98
C ASP A 73 20.04 -29.45 -11.53
N ILE A 74 19.73 -30.60 -10.93
CA ILE A 74 19.37 -30.70 -9.51
C ILE A 74 20.53 -30.23 -8.62
N PHE A 75 21.74 -30.71 -8.87
CA PHE A 75 22.91 -30.30 -8.07
C PHE A 75 23.31 -28.84 -8.34
N ARG A 76 23.10 -28.31 -9.55
CA ARG A 76 23.30 -26.89 -9.88
C ARG A 76 22.28 -26.01 -9.18
N GLU A 77 21.01 -26.42 -9.13
CA GLU A 77 19.98 -25.73 -8.37
C GLU A 77 20.30 -25.73 -6.88
N TRP A 78 20.78 -26.84 -6.31
CA TRP A 78 21.18 -26.88 -4.90
C TRP A 78 22.46 -26.10 -4.61
N LYS A 79 23.39 -26.09 -5.56
CA LYS A 79 24.59 -25.25 -5.48
C LYS A 79 24.19 -23.77 -5.57
N ASN A 80 23.22 -23.43 -6.41
CA ASN A 80 22.62 -22.10 -6.49
C ASN A 80 21.77 -21.78 -5.23
N GLU A 81 21.10 -22.74 -4.58
CA GLU A 81 20.44 -22.53 -3.28
C GLU A 81 21.45 -22.22 -2.16
N SER A 82 22.68 -22.74 -2.26
CA SER A 82 23.75 -22.49 -1.30
C SER A 82 24.65 -21.29 -1.66
N THR A 83 24.56 -20.75 -2.88
CA THR A 83 25.32 -19.56 -3.33
C THR A 83 24.47 -18.34 -3.69
N ASN A 84 23.15 -18.47 -3.85
CA ASN A 84 22.25 -17.33 -3.85
C ASN A 84 21.85 -17.03 -2.41
N SER A 85 22.23 -15.85 -1.93
CA SER A 85 21.42 -15.13 -0.95
C SER A 85 19.99 -15.13 -1.48
N GLN A 86 19.11 -16.00 -0.95
CA GLN A 86 17.74 -16.14 -1.47
C GLN A 86 17.08 -14.76 -1.52
N GLU A 87 16.61 -14.34 -2.69
CA GLU A 87 15.95 -13.05 -2.83
C GLU A 87 14.60 -13.12 -2.11
N PHE A 88 14.50 -12.39 -1.00
CA PHE A 88 13.31 -12.34 -0.16
C PHE A 88 12.52 -11.04 -0.29
N MET A 89 13.01 -10.10 -1.11
CA MET A 89 12.33 -8.85 -1.42
C MET A 89 12.17 -8.68 -2.93
N PHE A 90 10.94 -8.55 -3.37
CA PHE A 90 10.59 -8.34 -4.77
C PHE A 90 9.89 -6.99 -4.95
N ILE A 91 10.22 -6.31 -6.04
CA ILE A 91 9.64 -5.01 -6.40
C ILE A 91 8.91 -5.19 -7.73
N THR A 92 7.67 -4.72 -7.81
CA THR A 92 6.84 -4.80 -9.01
C THR A 92 6.28 -3.45 -9.34
N ASP A 93 6.73 -2.90 -10.47
CA ASP A 93 6.21 -1.68 -11.02
C ASP A 93 4.75 -1.82 -11.50
N ALA A 94 3.99 -0.73 -11.45
CA ALA A 94 2.61 -0.67 -11.88
C ALA A 94 2.38 -1.25 -13.30
N PHE A 95 3.31 -1.03 -14.22
CA PHE A 95 3.21 -1.51 -15.60
C PHE A 95 3.49 -3.01 -15.77
N GLN A 96 4.00 -3.66 -14.73
CA GLN A 96 4.30 -5.09 -14.66
C GLN A 96 3.28 -5.86 -13.82
N VAL A 97 2.33 -5.18 -13.18
CA VAL A 97 1.29 -5.80 -12.36
C VAL A 97 0.45 -6.80 -13.20
N PRO A 98 0.27 -8.04 -12.72
CA PRO A 98 -0.59 -9.02 -13.38
C PRO A 98 -2.05 -8.56 -13.47
N ARG A 99 -2.68 -8.82 -14.62
CA ARG A 99 -4.03 -8.35 -14.96
C ARG A 99 -5.02 -9.50 -14.99
N PHE A 100 -6.23 -9.27 -14.49
CA PHE A 100 -7.27 -10.30 -14.38
C PHE A 100 -8.66 -9.78 -14.74
N LYS A 101 -9.49 -10.68 -15.28
CA LYS A 101 -10.91 -10.45 -15.55
C LYS A 101 -11.74 -11.52 -14.86
N TYR A 102 -12.82 -11.10 -14.22
CA TYR A 102 -13.77 -12.06 -13.65
C TYR A 102 -14.58 -12.75 -14.74
N CYS A 103 -14.61 -14.07 -14.70
CA CYS A 103 -15.46 -14.88 -15.58
C CYS A 103 -16.70 -15.34 -14.80
N LYS A 104 -17.88 -14.89 -15.23
CA LYS A 104 -19.16 -15.21 -14.60
C LYS A 104 -19.49 -16.70 -14.63
N TYR A 105 -19.08 -17.41 -15.69
CA TYR A 105 -19.31 -18.84 -15.85
C TYR A 105 -18.47 -19.68 -14.87
N SER A 106 -17.15 -19.47 -14.85
CA SER A 106 -16.26 -20.22 -13.95
C SER A 106 -16.26 -19.68 -12.52
N ARG A 107 -16.83 -18.48 -12.29
CA ARG A 107 -16.77 -17.72 -11.04
C ARG A 107 -15.34 -17.50 -10.54
N LYS A 108 -14.40 -17.36 -11.47
CA LYS A 108 -12.98 -17.15 -11.18
C LYS A 108 -12.41 -15.96 -11.95
N PHE A 109 -11.39 -15.34 -11.37
CA PHE A 109 -10.53 -14.38 -12.05
C PHE A 109 -9.55 -15.12 -12.96
N LEU A 110 -9.65 -14.84 -14.25
CA LEU A 110 -8.79 -15.39 -15.29
C LEU A 110 -7.74 -14.34 -15.69
N PRO A 111 -6.48 -14.72 -15.97
CA PRO A 111 -5.48 -13.81 -16.50
C PRO A 111 -5.98 -13.15 -17.79
N LEU A 112 -5.84 -11.83 -17.87
CA LEU A 112 -6.14 -11.10 -19.08
C LEU A 112 -4.93 -11.21 -20.02
N GLN A 113 -5.11 -11.95 -21.12
CA GLN A 113 -4.09 -12.09 -22.16
C GLN A 113 -4.12 -10.86 -23.08
N ASP A 114 -2.94 -10.43 -23.53
CA ASP A 114 -2.83 -9.33 -24.48
C ASP A 114 -3.35 -9.82 -25.85
N SER A 115 -4.54 -9.37 -26.25
CA SER A 115 -5.13 -9.66 -27.57
C SER A 115 -5.08 -8.42 -28.47
N ALA A 116 -5.43 -8.58 -29.75
CA ALA A 116 -5.53 -7.46 -30.70
C ALA A 116 -6.57 -6.40 -30.28
N GLU A 117 -7.59 -6.79 -29.50
CA GLU A 117 -8.62 -5.90 -28.95
C GLU A 117 -8.23 -5.36 -27.55
N ASP A 118 -7.41 -6.11 -26.80
CA ASP A 118 -7.02 -5.85 -25.41
C ASP A 118 -5.53 -5.49 -25.31
N THR A 119 -5.06 -4.64 -26.24
CA THR A 119 -3.64 -4.29 -26.32
C THR A 119 -3.23 -3.42 -25.13
N ARG A 120 -2.12 -3.80 -24.48
CA ARG A 120 -1.45 -3.06 -23.42
C ARG A 120 -0.78 -1.77 -23.97
N SER A 121 -1.60 -0.83 -24.46
CA SER A 121 -1.20 0.42 -25.11
C SER A 121 -1.69 1.66 -24.35
N LEU A 122 -0.77 2.59 -24.05
CA LEU A 122 -1.06 3.83 -23.31
C LEU A 122 -2.13 4.66 -24.02
N LEU A 123 -2.18 4.50 -25.34
CA LEU A 123 -3.17 5.08 -26.24
C LEU A 123 -3.96 3.90 -26.84
N PRO A 124 -5.04 3.45 -26.19
CA PRO A 124 -5.87 2.36 -26.72
C PRO A 124 -6.53 2.81 -28.04
N ASN A 125 -6.62 1.89 -28.98
CA ASN A 125 -7.22 2.10 -30.30
C ASN A 125 -8.77 2.06 -30.29
N SER A 126 -9.38 1.68 -29.16
CA SER A 126 -10.83 1.51 -29.02
C SER A 126 -11.36 2.24 -27.78
N PRO A 127 -12.49 2.97 -27.88
CA PRO A 127 -13.17 3.55 -26.73
C PRO A 127 -13.77 2.49 -25.79
N ALA A 128 -13.91 1.23 -26.25
CA ALA A 128 -14.39 0.12 -25.44
C ALA A 128 -13.53 -0.11 -24.18
N MET A 129 -12.24 0.24 -24.22
CA MET A 129 -11.35 0.14 -23.06
C MET A 129 -11.77 1.06 -21.91
N LYS A 130 -12.33 2.24 -22.21
CA LYS A 130 -12.87 3.14 -21.20
C LYS A 130 -14.13 2.55 -20.55
N ALA A 131 -15.02 1.97 -21.35
CA ALA A 131 -16.21 1.30 -20.83
C ALA A 131 -15.84 0.05 -20.00
N PHE A 132 -14.87 -0.73 -20.47
CA PHE A 132 -14.32 -1.87 -19.75
C PHE A 132 -13.79 -1.49 -18.38
N LEU A 133 -13.10 -0.35 -18.24
CA LEU A 133 -12.60 0.13 -16.95
C LEU A 133 -13.72 0.26 -15.91
N TYR A 134 -14.78 0.99 -16.23
CA TYR A 134 -15.91 1.19 -15.29
C TYR A 134 -16.64 -0.13 -14.99
N ALA A 135 -16.93 -0.91 -16.03
CA ALA A 135 -17.57 -2.22 -15.88
C ALA A 135 -16.71 -3.19 -15.05
N HIS A 136 -15.40 -3.15 -15.22
CA HIS A 136 -14.45 -3.98 -14.47
C HIS A 136 -14.43 -3.58 -13.00
N ARG A 137 -14.30 -2.28 -12.67
CA ARG A 137 -14.39 -1.79 -11.28
C ARG A 137 -15.69 -2.24 -10.61
N TYR A 138 -16.82 -2.09 -11.29
CA TYR A 138 -18.12 -2.57 -10.80
C TYR A 138 -18.11 -4.09 -10.56
N GLU A 139 -17.72 -4.87 -11.57
CA GLU A 139 -17.71 -6.34 -11.50
C GLU A 139 -16.81 -6.85 -10.37
N MET A 140 -15.67 -6.17 -10.13
CA MET A 140 -14.75 -6.49 -9.04
C MET A 140 -15.40 -6.39 -7.66
N VAL A 141 -16.24 -5.38 -7.44
CA VAL A 141 -16.98 -5.20 -6.19
C VAL A 141 -18.21 -6.11 -6.16
N TYR A 142 -18.98 -6.15 -7.24
CA TYR A 142 -20.25 -6.89 -7.34
C TYR A 142 -20.10 -8.37 -6.98
N GLN A 143 -19.12 -9.05 -7.57
CA GLN A 143 -18.85 -10.46 -7.27
C GLN A 143 -18.61 -10.70 -5.77
N ARG A 144 -17.99 -9.75 -5.07
CA ARG A 144 -17.60 -9.87 -3.66
C ARG A 144 -18.82 -9.68 -2.78
N VAL A 145 -19.69 -8.73 -3.14
CA VAL A 145 -20.97 -8.53 -2.44
C VAL A 145 -21.84 -9.78 -2.54
N LEU A 146 -21.92 -10.42 -3.73
CA LEU A 146 -22.68 -11.65 -3.92
C LEU A 146 -22.20 -12.84 -3.08
N ARG A 147 -20.92 -12.86 -2.69
CA ARG A 147 -20.35 -13.91 -1.83
C ARG A 147 -20.64 -13.68 -0.34
N ASN A 148 -20.98 -12.45 0.03
CA ASN A 148 -21.22 -12.13 1.43
C ASN A 148 -22.53 -12.81 1.90
N PRO A 149 -22.53 -13.49 3.05
CA PRO A 149 -23.71 -14.24 3.55
C PRO A 149 -25.00 -13.42 3.64
N VAL A 150 -24.88 -12.10 3.87
CA VAL A 150 -26.01 -11.17 3.94
C VAL A 150 -26.79 -11.10 2.62
N PHE A 151 -26.11 -11.30 1.50
CA PHE A 151 -26.70 -11.26 0.14
C PHE A 151 -26.83 -12.65 -0.49
N ALA A 152 -26.01 -13.62 -0.07
CA ALA A 152 -26.00 -14.98 -0.62
C ALA A 152 -27.27 -15.79 -0.29
N SER A 153 -27.86 -15.58 0.89
CA SER A 153 -29.05 -16.33 1.35
C SER A 153 -30.30 -16.10 0.50
N SER A 154 -30.36 -14.99 -0.25
CA SER A 154 -31.49 -14.69 -1.16
C SER A 154 -31.38 -15.36 -2.53
N SER A 155 -30.24 -15.99 -2.85
CA SER A 155 -30.02 -16.61 -4.17
C SER A 155 -30.44 -18.09 -4.24
N GLY A 156 -30.94 -18.69 -3.14
CA GLY A 156 -31.19 -20.14 -3.07
C GLY A 156 -32.29 -20.61 -2.13
N SER A 157 -33.17 -19.74 -1.61
CA SER A 157 -34.27 -20.20 -0.74
C SER A 157 -35.35 -20.91 -1.55
N ILE A 158 -35.33 -22.24 -1.51
CA ILE A 158 -36.51 -23.09 -1.75
C ILE A 158 -37.57 -22.67 -0.72
N ALA A 159 -38.77 -22.37 -1.19
CA ALA A 159 -39.90 -22.02 -0.34
C ALA A 159 -40.15 -23.13 0.70
N GLY A 160 -39.89 -22.89 1.98
CA GLY A 160 -40.31 -23.83 3.02
C GLY A 160 -39.72 -23.74 4.42
N THR A 161 -38.53 -23.17 4.66
CA THR A 161 -37.91 -23.29 6.01
C THR A 161 -37.29 -21.99 6.54
N ASN A 162 -37.82 -21.56 7.70
CA ASN A 162 -37.31 -20.58 8.67
C ASN A 162 -36.94 -19.15 8.19
N ARG A 163 -37.91 -18.23 8.34
CA ARG A 163 -37.86 -16.77 8.11
C ARG A 163 -36.92 -15.94 9.02
N ASN A 164 -35.94 -16.54 9.70
CA ASN A 164 -35.18 -15.82 10.74
C ASN A 164 -33.81 -15.26 10.29
N THR A 165 -33.47 -15.30 9.00
CA THR A 165 -32.35 -14.52 8.45
C THR A 165 -32.84 -13.71 7.25
N THR A 166 -33.18 -12.44 7.47
CA THR A 166 -33.57 -11.47 6.44
C THR A 166 -32.35 -11.09 5.60
N GLY A 167 -32.00 -11.94 4.61
CA GLY A 167 -30.98 -11.60 3.62
C GLY A 167 -31.49 -10.51 2.67
N PHE A 168 -30.64 -9.55 2.32
CA PHE A 168 -31.00 -8.52 1.34
C PHE A 168 -30.84 -9.08 -0.07
N LYS A 169 -31.84 -8.86 -0.93
CA LYS A 169 -31.76 -9.24 -2.34
C LYS A 169 -31.29 -8.05 -3.17
N LEU A 170 -30.14 -8.19 -3.82
CA LEU A 170 -29.64 -7.20 -4.77
C LEU A 170 -30.47 -7.25 -6.05
N GLN A 171 -30.86 -6.07 -6.53
CA GLN A 171 -31.55 -5.89 -7.81
C GLN A 171 -30.69 -5.03 -8.74
N PRO A 172 -30.63 -5.36 -10.05
CA PRO A 172 -30.00 -4.49 -11.04
C PRO A 172 -30.85 -3.24 -11.28
N ILE A 173 -30.25 -2.17 -11.77
CA ILE A 173 -30.97 -0.90 -11.98
C ILE A 173 -32.03 -1.04 -13.06
N GLU A 174 -31.79 -1.83 -14.11
CA GLU A 174 -32.80 -2.14 -15.14
C GLU A 174 -34.09 -2.73 -14.55
N PHE A 175 -34.01 -3.47 -13.44
CA PHE A 175 -35.19 -4.04 -12.80
C PHE A 175 -36.09 -2.92 -12.27
N LEU A 176 -35.51 -1.89 -11.64
CA LEU A 176 -36.28 -0.75 -11.14
C LEU A 176 -37.01 -0.02 -12.26
N LEU A 177 -36.31 0.29 -13.35
CA LEU A 177 -36.88 1.03 -14.48
C LEU A 177 -37.92 0.21 -15.26
N ALA A 178 -37.87 -1.11 -15.17
CA ALA A 178 -38.88 -2.00 -15.74
C ALA A 178 -40.14 -2.12 -14.86
N LEU A 179 -40.10 -1.63 -13.61
CA LEU A 179 -41.27 -1.61 -12.74
C LEU A 179 -42.21 -0.48 -13.19
N GLY A 180 -43.42 -0.86 -13.59
CA GLY A 180 -44.52 0.09 -13.81
C GLY A 180 -45.24 0.49 -12.51
N ALA A 181 -44.67 0.17 -11.35
CA ALA A 181 -45.28 0.40 -10.04
C ALA A 181 -44.22 0.75 -9.00
N LYS A 182 -44.64 1.43 -7.94
CA LYS A 182 -43.81 1.78 -6.79
C LYS A 182 -43.35 0.53 -6.05
N GLU A 183 -42.06 0.51 -5.68
CA GLU A 183 -41.47 -0.54 -4.85
C GLU A 183 -40.87 0.09 -3.59
N ASP A 184 -41.29 -0.41 -2.42
CA ASP A 184 -41.00 0.25 -1.15
C ASP A 184 -39.64 -0.12 -0.53
N SER A 185 -39.07 -1.27 -0.88
CA SER A 185 -37.81 -1.77 -0.30
C SER A 185 -36.94 -2.48 -1.33
N VAL A 186 -35.93 -1.76 -1.82
CA VAL A 186 -34.96 -2.29 -2.79
C VAL A 186 -33.55 -1.96 -2.35
N VAL A 187 -32.64 -2.90 -2.55
CA VAL A 187 -31.20 -2.69 -2.38
C VAL A 187 -30.53 -2.83 -3.74
N VAL A 188 -29.78 -1.79 -4.12
CA VAL A 188 -29.08 -1.69 -5.40
C VAL A 188 -27.60 -1.46 -5.14
N LEU A 189 -26.75 -2.09 -5.97
CA LEU A 189 -25.34 -1.77 -6.05
C LEU A 189 -25.10 -0.91 -7.30
N GLY A 190 -24.39 0.20 -7.17
CA GLY A 190 -23.99 0.99 -8.34
C GLY A 190 -22.94 2.03 -8.02
N ALA A 191 -22.37 2.65 -9.05
CA ALA A 191 -21.42 3.74 -8.95
C ALA A 191 -22.15 5.08 -8.80
N LEU A 192 -21.71 5.90 -7.84
CA LEU A 192 -22.20 7.26 -7.67
C LEU A 192 -21.70 8.15 -8.80
N THR A 193 -22.61 8.71 -9.59
CA THR A 193 -22.27 9.56 -10.73
C THR A 193 -22.99 10.89 -10.64
N GLN A 194 -22.29 12.00 -10.96
CA GLN A 194 -22.90 13.33 -11.02
C GLN A 194 -22.94 13.80 -12.48
N LEU A 195 -24.13 13.77 -13.10
CA LEU A 195 -24.29 14.20 -14.51
C LEU A 195 -24.54 15.70 -14.65
N LYS A 196 -25.21 16.29 -13.66
CA LYS A 196 -25.49 17.73 -13.58
C LYS A 196 -25.18 18.21 -12.17
N ASN A 197 -24.82 19.48 -12.02
CA ASN A 197 -24.49 20.04 -10.71
C ASN A 197 -25.63 19.81 -9.71
N GLY A 198 -25.30 19.22 -8.56
CA GLY A 198 -26.26 18.88 -7.50
C GLY A 198 -27.21 17.72 -7.79
N GLN A 199 -27.16 17.08 -8.97
CA GLN A 199 -28.01 15.95 -9.31
C GLN A 199 -27.21 14.64 -9.34
N TRP A 200 -27.51 13.78 -8.37
CA TRP A 200 -26.85 12.49 -8.20
C TRP A 200 -27.62 11.38 -8.89
N TYR A 201 -26.86 10.44 -9.44
CA TYR A 201 -27.35 9.25 -10.09
C TYR A 201 -26.57 8.04 -9.58
N LEU A 202 -27.18 6.87 -9.74
CA LEU A 202 -26.56 5.59 -9.51
C LEU A 202 -26.48 4.84 -10.83
N GLU A 203 -25.31 4.30 -11.16
CA GLU A 203 -25.03 3.63 -12.42
C GLU A 203 -24.55 2.20 -12.19
N ASP A 204 -25.10 1.24 -12.93
CA ASP A 204 -24.59 -0.13 -13.02
C ASP A 204 -24.43 -0.51 -14.50
N PRO A 205 -23.90 -1.71 -14.83
CA PRO A 205 -23.76 -2.11 -16.24
C PRO A 205 -25.07 -2.23 -17.03
N THR A 206 -26.22 -2.18 -16.36
CA THR A 206 -27.55 -2.35 -16.97
C THR A 206 -28.20 -1.02 -17.30
N SER A 207 -28.19 -0.05 -16.36
CA SER A 207 -28.81 1.26 -16.56
C SER A 207 -28.34 2.30 -15.52
N LEU A 208 -28.99 3.46 -15.55
CA LEU A 208 -28.77 4.62 -14.69
C LEU A 208 -30.09 5.06 -14.07
N VAL A 209 -30.11 5.36 -12.77
CA VAL A 209 -31.29 5.89 -12.07
C VAL A 209 -30.97 7.15 -11.29
N LYS A 210 -31.92 8.10 -11.26
CA LYS A 210 -31.78 9.34 -10.50
C LYS A 210 -31.93 9.08 -9.00
N LEU A 211 -31.06 9.66 -8.18
CA LEU A 211 -31.10 9.55 -6.74
C LEU A 211 -31.77 10.78 -6.09
N ASP A 212 -32.64 10.51 -5.13
CA ASP A 212 -33.04 11.47 -4.10
C ASP A 212 -32.37 11.08 -2.77
N LEU A 213 -31.48 11.96 -2.31
CA LEU A 213 -30.67 11.78 -1.11
C LEU A 213 -31.17 12.61 0.09
N SER A 214 -32.33 13.26 -0.03
CA SER A 214 -32.86 14.20 0.97
C SER A 214 -33.05 13.58 2.37
N VAL A 215 -33.37 12.29 2.43
CA VAL A 215 -33.59 11.53 3.68
C VAL A 215 -32.54 10.44 3.90
N ALA A 216 -31.46 10.43 3.11
CA ALA A 216 -30.49 9.35 3.10
C ALA A 216 -29.62 9.37 4.37
N THR A 217 -29.50 8.21 5.02
CA THR A 217 -28.56 7.99 6.12
C THR A 217 -27.26 7.38 5.58
N PHE A 218 -26.13 8.04 5.84
CA PHE A 218 -24.82 7.57 5.40
C PHE A 218 -24.17 6.71 6.48
N HIS A 219 -23.89 5.45 6.15
CA HIS A 219 -23.09 4.58 7.01
C HIS A 219 -21.62 5.03 7.04
N GLN A 220 -20.84 4.50 7.99
CA GLN A 220 -19.44 4.90 8.19
C GLN A 220 -18.57 4.63 6.94
N GLY A 221 -17.96 5.70 6.41
CA GLY A 221 -17.10 5.65 5.23
C GLY A 221 -17.09 6.98 4.47
N LEU A 222 -16.29 7.03 3.39
CA LEU A 222 -16.32 8.12 2.42
C LEU A 222 -16.98 7.67 1.12
N PHE A 223 -17.78 8.57 0.54
CA PHE A 223 -18.60 8.32 -0.65
C PHE A 223 -18.28 9.33 -1.75
N PRO A 224 -17.08 9.25 -2.37
CA PRO A 224 -16.72 10.13 -3.47
C PRO A 224 -17.49 9.80 -4.76
N GLU A 225 -17.56 10.76 -5.68
CA GLU A 225 -18.00 10.55 -7.04
C GLU A 225 -17.16 9.45 -7.72
N GLY A 226 -17.82 8.42 -8.24
CA GLY A 226 -17.23 7.22 -8.82
C GLY A 226 -17.10 6.04 -7.86
N ALA A 227 -17.42 6.20 -6.56
CA ALA A 227 -17.44 5.09 -5.62
C ALA A 227 -18.64 4.17 -5.87
N ILE A 228 -18.41 2.85 -5.77
CA ILE A 228 -19.46 1.84 -5.85
C ILE A 228 -20.08 1.66 -4.47
N VAL A 229 -21.38 1.86 -4.37
CA VAL A 229 -22.12 1.90 -3.10
C VAL A 229 -23.31 0.96 -3.11
N LEU A 230 -23.68 0.51 -1.92
CA LEU A 230 -24.97 -0.12 -1.66
C LEU A 230 -25.95 0.97 -1.26
N ALA A 231 -27.05 1.09 -2.00
CA ALA A 231 -28.12 2.02 -1.71
C ALA A 231 -29.42 1.25 -1.44
N GLU A 232 -30.01 1.51 -0.28
CA GLU A 232 -31.31 1.00 0.14
C GLU A 232 -32.35 2.12 0.06
N GLY A 233 -33.54 1.80 -0.42
CA GLY A 233 -34.60 2.79 -0.53
C GLY A 233 -35.86 2.29 -1.23
N SER A 234 -36.67 3.25 -1.67
CA SER A 234 -37.88 3.03 -2.45
C SER A 234 -37.74 3.63 -3.84
N PHE A 235 -38.35 3.00 -4.84
CA PHE A 235 -38.35 3.47 -6.22
C PHE A 235 -39.77 3.91 -6.61
N ASP A 236 -39.89 5.12 -7.12
CA ASP A 236 -41.16 5.79 -7.41
C ASP A 236 -40.95 6.85 -8.50
N ASP A 237 -41.76 6.83 -9.56
CA ASP A 237 -41.73 7.80 -10.67
C ASP A 237 -40.31 8.09 -11.23
N ASP A 238 -39.57 7.05 -11.63
CA ASP A 238 -38.19 7.15 -12.16
C ASP A 238 -37.14 7.76 -11.21
N VAL A 239 -37.48 7.89 -9.92
CA VAL A 239 -36.58 8.40 -8.88
C VAL A 239 -36.41 7.36 -7.79
N PHE A 240 -35.15 7.06 -7.47
CA PHE A 240 -34.80 6.21 -6.34
C PHE A 240 -34.57 7.05 -5.08
N LYS A 241 -35.53 6.97 -4.16
CA LYS A 241 -35.52 7.67 -2.86
C LYS A 241 -34.71 6.83 -1.88
N VAL A 242 -33.49 7.27 -1.59
CA VAL A 242 -32.53 6.52 -0.78
C VAL A 242 -32.77 6.80 0.71
N THR A 243 -32.91 5.74 1.49
CA THR A 243 -33.01 5.79 2.96
C THR A 243 -31.68 5.47 3.63
N GLY A 244 -30.86 4.61 3.02
CA GLY A 244 -29.56 4.20 3.54
C GLY A 244 -28.53 4.03 2.44
N ILE A 245 -27.30 4.50 2.68
CA ILE A 245 -26.18 4.32 1.76
C ILE A 245 -24.94 3.83 2.50
N GLY A 246 -24.35 2.75 1.99
CA GLY A 246 -23.25 2.04 2.61
C GLY A 246 -22.16 1.63 1.63
N LEU A 247 -20.95 1.48 2.16
CA LEU A 247 -19.86 0.89 1.40
C LEU A 247 -20.06 -0.62 1.27
N PRO A 248 -19.65 -1.23 0.14
CA PRO A 248 -19.71 -2.68 -0.02
C PRO A 248 -18.81 -3.37 1.03
N PRO A 249 -19.20 -4.57 1.50
CA PRO A 249 -18.43 -5.30 2.49
C PRO A 249 -17.03 -5.64 1.96
N VAL A 250 -16.04 -5.52 2.84
CA VAL A 250 -14.66 -5.94 2.58
C VAL A 250 -14.54 -7.45 2.76
N GLU A 251 -13.70 -8.08 1.93
CA GLU A 251 -13.39 -9.52 2.01
C GLU A 251 -11.91 -9.69 2.34
N GLU A 252 -11.60 -10.66 3.20
CA GLU A 252 -10.23 -10.93 3.60
C GLU A 252 -9.38 -11.51 2.44
N PRO A 253 -8.10 -11.13 2.33
CA PRO A 253 -7.23 -11.52 1.21
C PRO A 253 -7.20 -13.04 0.95
N HIS A 254 -7.19 -13.87 1.99
CA HIS A 254 -7.12 -15.32 1.84
C HIS A 254 -8.41 -15.93 1.26
N LEU A 255 -9.57 -15.29 1.44
CA LEU A 255 -10.84 -15.71 0.85
C LEU A 255 -10.85 -15.31 -0.62
N THR A 256 -10.48 -14.06 -0.91
CA THR A 256 -10.42 -13.53 -2.27
C THR A 256 -9.51 -14.36 -3.18
N ARG A 257 -8.34 -14.79 -2.68
CA ARG A 257 -7.38 -15.61 -3.44
C ARG A 257 -7.95 -16.91 -3.98
N ARG A 258 -8.92 -17.53 -3.29
CA ARG A 258 -9.54 -18.80 -3.73
C ARG A 258 -10.27 -18.68 -5.07
N TYR A 259 -10.62 -17.46 -5.45
CA TYR A 259 -11.33 -17.17 -6.68
C TYR A 259 -10.40 -16.75 -7.82
N PHE A 260 -9.09 -16.64 -7.59
CA PHE A 260 -8.15 -16.51 -8.70
C PHE A 260 -7.86 -17.88 -9.29
N SER A 261 -7.73 -17.94 -10.61
CA SER A 261 -7.27 -19.16 -11.30
C SER A 261 -5.75 -19.37 -11.21
N VAL A 262 -5.03 -18.39 -10.64
CA VAL A 262 -3.58 -18.40 -10.48
C VAL A 262 -3.20 -18.37 -9.01
N SER A 263 -1.99 -18.85 -8.72
CA SER A 263 -1.44 -18.91 -7.36
C SER A 263 -1.08 -17.52 -6.83
N ASN A 264 -0.40 -16.68 -7.62
CA ASN A 264 0.11 -15.38 -7.17
C ASN A 264 -0.49 -14.20 -7.96
N PRO A 265 -1.67 -13.69 -7.55
CA PRO A 265 -2.28 -12.54 -8.21
C PRO A 265 -1.62 -11.19 -7.87
N PHE A 266 -0.81 -11.12 -6.81
CA PHE A 266 -0.19 -9.86 -6.36
C PHE A 266 0.99 -9.43 -7.25
N GLY A 267 1.77 -10.41 -7.74
CA GLY A 267 3.02 -10.20 -8.48
C GLY A 267 4.25 -10.44 -7.62
N GLY A 268 5.39 -9.84 -7.99
CA GLY A 268 6.68 -10.03 -7.31
C GLY A 268 7.45 -11.29 -7.69
N SER A 269 6.85 -12.23 -8.42
CA SER A 269 7.51 -13.40 -9.00
C SER A 269 6.75 -13.79 -10.27
N THR A 270 6.86 -15.03 -10.74
CA THR A 270 5.95 -15.55 -11.76
C THR A 270 4.52 -15.63 -11.22
N VAL A 271 3.53 -15.44 -12.09
CA VAL A 271 2.10 -15.51 -11.74
C VAL A 271 1.71 -16.91 -11.23
N ASP A 272 2.40 -17.94 -11.74
CA ASP A 272 2.24 -19.34 -11.32
C ASP A 272 3.04 -19.69 -10.05
N GLY A 273 3.91 -18.78 -9.59
CA GLY A 273 4.67 -18.94 -8.36
C GLY A 273 3.78 -18.93 -7.11
N PRO A 274 4.31 -19.34 -5.95
CA PRO A 274 3.56 -19.31 -4.71
C PRO A 274 3.21 -17.86 -4.31
N ALA A 275 1.97 -17.65 -3.87
CA ALA A 275 1.55 -16.39 -3.27
C ALA A 275 2.35 -16.14 -1.98
N ALA A 276 2.56 -14.87 -1.62
CA ALA A 276 3.36 -14.50 -0.45
C ALA A 276 2.92 -15.23 0.83
N ALA A 277 1.62 -15.31 1.08
CA ALA A 277 1.07 -15.94 2.29
C ALA A 277 1.26 -17.46 2.38
N VAL A 278 1.49 -18.15 1.26
CA VAL A 278 1.58 -19.63 1.20
C VAL A 278 2.95 -20.12 0.76
N ASP A 279 3.91 -19.21 0.57
CA ASP A 279 5.27 -19.55 0.16
C ASP A 279 6.05 -20.14 1.34
N THR A 280 6.14 -21.47 1.38
CA THR A 280 6.82 -22.23 2.44
C THR A 280 8.28 -21.80 2.64
N ASN A 281 8.98 -21.42 1.57
CA ASN A 281 10.37 -20.98 1.67
C ASN A 281 10.44 -19.62 2.36
N MET A 282 9.60 -18.67 1.96
CA MET A 282 9.55 -17.35 2.60
C MET A 282 9.05 -17.43 4.05
N ILE A 283 8.13 -18.35 4.37
CA ILE A 283 7.68 -18.60 5.74
C ILE A 283 8.87 -19.07 6.61
N ARG A 284 9.66 -20.03 6.11
CA ARG A 284 10.85 -20.52 6.84
C ARG A 284 11.89 -19.42 7.03
N LEU A 285 12.15 -18.61 6.00
CA LEU A 285 13.08 -17.49 6.13
C LEU A 285 12.60 -16.47 7.16
N LEU A 286 11.31 -16.13 7.16
CA LEU A 286 10.72 -15.18 8.11
C LEU A 286 10.82 -15.64 9.57
N GLN A 287 10.95 -16.94 9.83
CA GLN A 287 11.13 -17.51 11.16
C GLN A 287 12.59 -17.50 11.65
N THR A 288 13.54 -17.10 10.80
CA THR A 288 14.97 -17.05 11.15
C THR A 288 15.27 -15.81 11.99
N SER A 289 16.23 -15.89 12.92
CA SER A 289 16.64 -14.74 13.75
C SER A 289 17.08 -13.52 12.93
N GLN A 290 17.64 -13.73 11.73
CA GLN A 290 18.00 -12.67 10.80
C GLN A 290 16.77 -11.87 10.32
N ALA A 291 15.65 -12.54 10.06
CA ALA A 291 14.42 -11.89 9.62
C ALA A 291 13.72 -11.09 10.73
N ALA A 292 14.08 -11.33 12.00
CA ALA A 292 13.58 -10.55 13.12
C ALA A 292 14.17 -9.12 13.13
N SER A 293 15.40 -8.95 12.63
CA SER A 293 16.06 -7.65 12.47
C SER A 293 15.80 -6.98 11.12
N ASP A 294 15.19 -7.68 10.17
CA ASP A 294 14.86 -7.07 8.89
C ASP A 294 13.76 -6.04 9.06
N MET A 295 13.95 -4.87 8.44
CA MET A 295 13.00 -3.77 8.49
C MET A 295 12.99 -2.99 7.18
N LEU A 296 11.88 -2.29 6.94
CA LEU A 296 11.68 -1.42 5.79
C LEU A 296 11.45 0.01 6.30
N VAL A 297 12.32 0.94 5.91
CA VAL A 297 12.19 2.35 6.30
C VAL A 297 11.39 3.09 5.24
N LEU A 298 10.26 3.68 5.64
CA LEU A 298 9.27 4.32 4.79
C LEU A 298 9.30 5.83 5.05
N LEU A 299 9.76 6.58 4.05
CA LEU A 299 9.74 8.04 4.04
C LEU A 299 8.61 8.52 3.13
N GLY A 300 7.89 9.53 3.59
CA GLY A 300 6.84 10.16 2.82
C GLY A 300 7.39 11.08 1.73
N GLU A 301 6.79 12.26 1.55
CA GLU A 301 7.30 13.23 0.58
C GLU A 301 8.69 13.73 1.01
N THR A 302 9.70 13.48 0.16
CA THR A 302 11.12 13.75 0.43
C THR A 302 11.67 14.83 -0.48
N ARG A 303 11.49 16.09 -0.06
CA ARG A 303 11.96 17.26 -0.81
C ARG A 303 13.46 17.46 -0.66
N LEU A 304 14.24 17.01 -1.64
CA LEU A 304 15.71 17.07 -1.63
C LEU A 304 16.25 18.50 -1.77
N ASP A 305 15.44 19.42 -2.28
CA ASP A 305 15.76 20.83 -2.44
C ASP A 305 15.65 21.65 -1.15
N MET A 306 14.97 21.12 -0.13
CA MET A 306 14.88 21.78 1.17
C MET A 306 16.23 21.75 1.90
N PRO A 307 16.66 22.88 2.50
CA PRO A 307 17.91 22.93 3.26
C PRO A 307 17.85 21.96 4.44
N GLY A 308 18.91 21.19 4.66
CA GLY A 308 18.97 20.18 5.72
C GLY A 308 18.42 18.82 5.33
N CYS A 309 17.60 18.69 4.28
CA CYS A 309 16.95 17.42 3.97
C CYS A 309 17.96 16.29 3.67
N ILE A 310 18.96 16.55 2.82
CA ILE A 310 19.99 15.56 2.49
C ILE A 310 20.88 15.26 3.71
N GLU A 311 21.20 16.27 4.52
CA GLU A 311 22.00 16.11 5.73
C GLU A 311 21.27 15.24 6.78
N HIS A 312 19.95 15.35 6.89
CA HIS A 312 19.13 14.50 7.75
C HIS A 312 18.96 13.09 7.16
N LEU A 313 18.87 12.94 5.84
CA LEU A 313 18.93 11.63 5.19
C LEU A 313 20.28 10.95 5.43
N GLU A 314 21.38 11.69 5.37
CA GLU A 314 22.71 11.18 5.70
C GLU A 314 22.79 10.73 7.16
N THR A 315 22.25 11.54 8.08
CA THR A 315 22.14 11.18 9.51
C THR A 315 21.31 9.92 9.71
N LEU A 316 20.21 9.76 8.96
CA LEU A 316 19.38 8.55 8.97
C LEU A 316 20.16 7.33 8.48
N PHE A 317 20.87 7.44 7.36
CA PHE A 317 21.65 6.33 6.81
C PHE A 317 22.78 5.91 7.77
N LEU A 318 23.49 6.87 8.35
CA LEU A 318 24.53 6.63 9.35
C LEU A 318 23.95 6.02 10.64
N GLY A 319 22.79 6.48 11.09
CA GLY A 319 22.11 5.92 12.27
C GLY A 319 21.71 4.45 12.11
N TYR A 320 21.52 4.00 10.87
CA TYR A 320 21.24 2.61 10.54
C TYR A 320 22.46 1.86 9.97
N SER A 321 23.68 2.37 10.10
CA SER A 321 24.87 1.67 9.58
C SER A 321 25.10 0.32 10.26
N ASP A 322 24.87 0.28 11.57
CA ASP A 322 25.09 -0.91 12.42
C ASP A 322 24.01 -1.98 12.22
N PHE A 323 22.79 -1.53 11.91
CA PHE A 323 21.62 -2.36 11.65
C PHE A 323 20.96 -1.94 10.33
N PRO A 324 21.58 -2.28 9.18
CA PRO A 324 21.12 -1.84 7.87
C PRO A 324 19.71 -2.39 7.56
N PRO A 325 18.73 -1.55 7.20
CA PRO A 325 17.42 -2.02 6.81
C PRO A 325 17.49 -2.78 5.48
N THR A 326 16.45 -3.55 5.19
CA THR A 326 16.33 -4.20 3.87
C THR A 326 16.22 -3.18 2.74
N ALA A 327 15.48 -2.08 2.96
CA ALA A 327 15.38 -0.99 2.02
C ALA A 327 14.92 0.33 2.68
N PHE A 328 15.26 1.44 2.03
CA PHE A 328 14.69 2.77 2.25
C PHE A 328 13.77 3.10 1.09
N VAL A 329 12.51 3.43 1.37
CA VAL A 329 11.52 3.86 0.37
C VAL A 329 11.30 5.36 0.52
N LEU A 330 11.72 6.14 -0.47
CA LEU A 330 11.55 7.59 -0.51
C LEU A 330 10.51 7.93 -1.56
N CYS A 331 9.48 8.68 -1.18
CA CYS A 331 8.45 9.11 -2.09
C CYS A 331 8.65 10.56 -2.51
N GLY A 332 8.40 10.85 -3.79
CA GLY A 332 8.38 12.21 -4.31
C GLY A 332 7.19 13.03 -3.77
N ASP A 333 7.11 14.32 -4.09
CA ASP A 333 7.97 15.05 -5.02
C ASP A 333 9.37 15.33 -4.47
N PHE A 334 10.40 15.11 -5.28
CA PHE A 334 11.80 15.30 -4.86
C PHE A 334 12.28 16.76 -4.96
N ILE A 335 11.53 17.59 -5.68
CA ILE A 335 11.74 19.04 -5.78
C ILE A 335 10.40 19.73 -5.59
N GLY A 336 10.37 20.84 -4.84
CA GLY A 336 9.11 21.49 -4.56
C GLY A 336 8.50 22.26 -5.74
N PRO A 337 7.21 22.63 -5.62
CA PRO A 337 6.48 23.34 -6.67
C PRO A 337 6.94 24.79 -6.86
N GLU A 338 7.60 25.40 -5.87
CA GLU A 338 8.14 26.76 -6.02
C GLU A 338 9.28 26.83 -7.05
N PHE A 339 10.06 25.76 -7.22
CA PHE A 339 10.98 25.62 -8.36
C PHE A 339 10.23 25.44 -9.69
N ALA A 340 8.95 25.10 -9.67
CA ALA A 340 8.15 24.86 -10.86
C ALA A 340 7.57 26.11 -11.52
N ALA A 341 7.36 27.19 -10.77
CA ALA A 341 6.74 28.42 -11.25
C ALA A 341 7.69 29.32 -12.07
N TYR A 342 9.01 29.21 -11.89
CA TYR A 342 9.98 30.19 -12.43
C TYR A 342 10.98 29.63 -13.45
N ASN A 343 11.03 28.31 -13.67
CA ASN A 343 12.12 27.67 -14.41
C ASN A 343 11.67 26.72 -15.53
N SER A 344 12.35 26.82 -16.68
CA SER A 344 12.26 25.86 -17.80
C SER A 344 12.55 24.42 -17.32
N LEU A 345 11.96 23.42 -17.98
CA LEU A 345 12.11 22.00 -17.69
C LEU A 345 13.59 21.57 -17.63
N THR A 346 14.44 22.17 -18.48
CA THR A 346 15.90 21.95 -18.54
C THR A 346 16.61 22.32 -17.23
N ASN A 347 16.19 23.42 -16.60
CA ASN A 347 16.79 23.87 -15.34
C ASN A 347 16.44 22.90 -14.21
N LYS A 348 15.23 22.36 -14.19
CA LYS A 348 14.79 21.37 -13.18
C LYS A 348 15.60 20.09 -13.25
N SER A 349 15.76 19.53 -14.44
CA SER A 349 16.55 18.30 -14.63
C SER A 349 18.00 18.49 -14.16
N SER A 350 18.62 19.64 -14.44
CA SER A 350 19.98 19.93 -13.98
C SER A 350 20.12 20.03 -12.46
N VAL A 351 19.10 20.59 -11.77
CA VAL A 351 19.07 20.67 -10.31
C VAL A 351 18.87 19.27 -9.71
N LEU A 352 17.91 18.51 -10.24
CA LEU A 352 17.65 17.13 -9.80
C LEU A 352 18.87 16.22 -9.96
N LYS A 353 19.61 16.31 -11.07
CA LYS A 353 20.87 15.56 -11.26
C LYS A 353 21.86 15.83 -10.13
N LYS A 354 22.06 17.10 -9.75
CA LYS A 354 22.94 17.48 -8.64
C LYS A 354 22.43 16.99 -7.29
N LEU A 355 21.12 17.05 -7.05
CA LEU A 355 20.50 16.58 -5.81
C LEU A 355 20.60 15.06 -5.67
N PHE A 356 20.32 14.30 -6.73
CA PHE A 356 20.47 12.85 -6.73
C PHE A 356 21.94 12.41 -6.59
N ARG A 357 22.90 13.14 -7.19
CA ARG A 357 24.32 12.91 -6.92
C ARG A 357 24.63 13.04 -5.42
N ARG A 358 24.22 14.16 -4.80
CA ARG A 358 24.43 14.40 -3.36
C ARG A 358 23.77 13.33 -2.50
N LEU A 359 22.55 12.90 -2.84
CA LEU A 359 21.86 11.80 -2.17
C LEU A 359 22.63 10.48 -2.28
N GLY A 360 23.14 10.15 -3.47
CA GLY A 360 23.94 8.95 -3.70
C GLY A 360 25.28 8.97 -2.94
N GLU A 361 25.94 10.12 -2.89
CA GLU A 361 27.15 10.32 -2.06
C GLU A 361 26.86 10.12 -0.57
N ALA A 362 25.78 10.70 -0.05
CA ALA A 362 25.36 10.53 1.34
C ALA A 362 25.04 9.06 1.67
N TYR A 363 24.32 8.37 0.78
CA TYR A 363 24.01 6.94 0.94
C TYR A 363 25.29 6.07 0.97
N LEU A 364 26.24 6.33 0.06
CA LEU A 364 27.47 5.54 -0.01
C LEU A 364 28.42 5.82 1.17
N ARG A 365 28.41 7.01 1.77
CA ARG A 365 29.18 7.25 3.00
C ARG A 365 28.78 6.31 4.14
N ALA A 366 27.50 5.92 4.20
CA ALA A 366 27.02 4.97 5.20
C ALA A 366 27.25 3.50 4.81
N TYR A 367 27.15 3.17 3.51
CA TYR A 367 27.03 1.76 3.08
C TYR A 367 28.09 1.24 2.10
N ASP A 368 29.06 2.06 1.65
CA ASP A 368 30.10 1.61 0.71
C ASP A 368 31.02 0.53 1.31
N ASP A 369 31.33 0.63 2.61
CA ASP A 369 32.11 -0.38 3.34
C ASP A 369 31.42 -1.74 3.36
N LEU A 370 30.08 -1.77 3.51
CA LEU A 370 29.30 -3.01 3.59
C LEU A 370 29.40 -3.82 2.30
N ALA A 371 29.36 -3.18 1.13
CA ALA A 371 29.55 -3.86 -0.15
C ALA A 371 30.92 -4.53 -0.25
N ARG A 372 31.98 -3.83 0.22
CA ARG A 372 33.35 -4.37 0.21
C ARG A 372 33.52 -5.55 1.17
N GLN A 373 32.75 -5.59 2.24
CA GLN A 373 32.72 -6.69 3.21
C GLN A 373 31.83 -7.87 2.78
N GLY A 374 31.17 -7.80 1.62
CA GLY A 374 30.26 -8.84 1.14
C GLY A 374 28.93 -8.89 1.89
N VAL A 375 28.61 -7.85 2.67
CA VAL A 375 27.31 -7.68 3.33
C VAL A 375 26.33 -7.03 2.36
N ARG A 376 25.07 -7.47 2.40
CA ARG A 376 24.02 -6.91 1.55
C ARG A 376 23.74 -5.45 1.92
N GLN A 377 23.89 -4.54 0.96
CA GLN A 377 23.49 -3.15 1.10
C GLN A 377 21.96 -2.99 1.10
N PRO A 378 21.39 -2.04 1.87
CA PRO A 378 19.99 -1.67 1.78
C PRO A 378 19.59 -1.23 0.36
N LYS A 379 18.44 -1.62 -0.19
CA LYS A 379 18.00 -0.99 -1.45
C LYS A 379 17.45 0.42 -1.19
N LEU A 380 17.83 1.40 -1.99
CA LEU A 380 17.22 2.73 -2.05
C LEU A 380 16.16 2.73 -3.16
N ILE A 381 14.88 2.82 -2.78
CA ILE A 381 13.73 2.78 -3.68
C ILE A 381 13.15 4.19 -3.79
N LEU A 382 13.17 4.76 -4.99
CA LEU A 382 12.63 6.09 -5.26
C LEU A 382 11.28 5.98 -5.97
N VAL A 383 10.19 6.35 -5.28
CA VAL A 383 8.83 6.34 -5.83
C VAL A 383 8.50 7.72 -6.38
N VAL A 384 8.14 7.78 -7.66
CA VAL A 384 7.86 9.05 -8.37
C VAL A 384 6.65 9.80 -7.80
N GLY A 385 6.80 11.10 -7.58
CA GLY A 385 5.74 12.01 -7.16
C GLY A 385 4.85 12.54 -8.30
N PRO A 386 3.75 13.22 -7.96
CA PRO A 386 2.83 13.81 -8.94
C PRO A 386 3.45 14.92 -9.81
N ASN A 387 4.38 15.72 -9.26
CA ASN A 387 5.00 16.85 -9.96
C ASN A 387 6.41 16.56 -10.49
N ASP A 388 6.98 15.42 -10.13
CA ASP A 388 8.28 14.97 -10.61
C ASP A 388 8.32 14.80 -12.15
N PRO A 389 9.50 14.93 -12.76
CA PRO A 389 9.69 14.66 -14.19
C PRO A 389 9.59 13.16 -14.46
N SER A 390 8.46 12.70 -14.99
CA SER A 390 8.29 11.34 -15.51
C SER A 390 7.93 11.37 -16.99
N LEU A 391 8.04 10.21 -17.65
CA LEU A 391 7.51 10.04 -18.99
C LEU A 391 5.97 10.18 -18.96
N GLY A 392 5.41 10.92 -19.91
CA GLY A 392 3.96 11.13 -20.05
C GLY A 392 3.40 12.37 -19.34
N PRO A 393 2.12 12.69 -19.57
CA PRO A 393 1.44 13.84 -18.98
C PRO A 393 1.40 13.80 -17.45
N ARG A 394 1.34 14.99 -16.85
CA ARG A 394 1.18 15.15 -15.39
C ARG A 394 -0.23 14.76 -14.97
N GLY A 395 -0.35 14.17 -13.78
CA GLY A 395 -1.65 13.84 -13.17
C GLY A 395 -2.37 12.61 -13.75
N ILE A 396 -1.75 11.82 -14.63
CA ILE A 396 -2.30 10.54 -15.11
C ILE A 396 -1.61 9.36 -14.43
N LEU A 397 -2.39 8.41 -13.94
CA LEU A 397 -1.92 7.20 -13.27
C LEU A 397 -2.05 5.93 -14.14
N PRO A 398 -1.25 4.88 -13.91
CA PRO A 398 -0.02 4.89 -13.10
C PRO A 398 1.06 5.78 -13.70
N ARG A 399 1.96 6.28 -12.86
CA ARG A 399 3.09 7.12 -13.29
C ARG A 399 4.34 6.25 -13.46
N PRO A 400 5.04 6.30 -14.61
CA PRO A 400 6.28 5.55 -14.79
C PRO A 400 7.39 6.12 -13.91
N ALA A 401 8.41 5.30 -13.64
CA ALA A 401 9.57 5.69 -12.86
C ALA A 401 10.29 6.94 -13.42
N LEU A 402 11.11 7.55 -12.58
CA LEU A 402 11.98 8.66 -13.00
C LEU A 402 12.91 8.23 -14.14
N PRO A 403 13.16 9.10 -15.15
CA PRO A 403 14.12 8.81 -16.21
C PRO A 403 15.53 8.54 -15.67
N GLU A 404 16.18 7.49 -16.16
CA GLU A 404 17.54 7.11 -15.73
C GLU A 404 18.58 8.21 -16.01
N ASP A 405 18.35 9.06 -17.00
CA ASP A 405 19.22 10.19 -17.35
C ASP A 405 19.38 11.20 -16.18
N LEU A 406 18.44 11.23 -15.23
CA LEU A 406 18.55 12.07 -14.04
C LEU A 406 19.60 11.57 -13.04
N PHE A 407 20.10 10.34 -13.23
CA PHE A 407 21.03 9.66 -12.34
C PHE A 407 22.43 9.52 -12.93
N GLU A 408 22.71 10.14 -14.08
CA GLU A 408 24.02 10.10 -14.75
C GLU A 408 25.19 10.57 -13.87
N GLU A 409 24.93 11.49 -12.94
CA GLU A 409 25.94 12.02 -12.01
C GLU A 409 26.06 11.20 -10.71
N VAL A 410 25.23 10.17 -10.52
CA VAL A 410 25.23 9.35 -9.30
C VAL A 410 26.39 8.36 -9.32
N PRO A 411 27.12 8.17 -8.21
CA PRO A 411 28.22 7.21 -8.17
C PRO A 411 27.74 5.78 -8.47
N GLY A 412 28.48 5.08 -9.32
CA GLY A 412 28.15 3.72 -9.78
C GLY A 412 27.21 3.67 -10.99
N TYR A 413 26.77 4.82 -11.52
CA TYR A 413 26.09 4.88 -12.81
C TYR A 413 27.05 4.54 -13.95
N ASP A 414 26.68 3.59 -14.81
CA ASP A 414 27.49 3.16 -15.95
C ASP A 414 26.73 3.35 -17.27
N ARG A 415 27.31 4.15 -18.17
CA ARG A 415 26.80 4.34 -19.53
C ARG A 415 27.62 3.49 -20.49
N LYS A 416 27.05 2.36 -20.91
CA LYS A 416 27.73 1.44 -21.83
C LYS A 416 27.85 2.05 -23.22
N ALA A 417 28.90 1.66 -23.94
CA ALA A 417 29.19 2.13 -25.31
C ALA A 417 28.07 1.87 -26.34
N ASN A 418 27.15 0.93 -26.05
CA ASN A 418 25.97 0.64 -26.88
C ASN A 418 24.75 1.52 -26.56
N GLY A 419 24.91 2.57 -25.76
CA GLY A 419 23.84 3.48 -25.35
C GLY A 419 22.94 2.94 -24.23
N ARG A 420 23.21 1.73 -23.70
CA ARG A 420 22.48 1.20 -22.54
C ARG A 420 23.04 1.78 -21.24
N THR A 421 22.14 2.29 -20.43
CA THR A 421 22.40 2.81 -19.09
C THR A 421 22.25 1.68 -18.06
N ARG A 422 23.04 1.72 -17.00
CA ARG A 422 22.94 0.77 -15.89
C ARG A 422 23.02 1.54 -14.57
N LEU A 423 21.94 1.44 -13.80
CA LEU A 423 21.88 1.96 -12.44
C LEU A 423 22.67 1.07 -11.46
N PRO A 424 23.17 1.65 -10.35
CA PRO A 424 23.75 0.87 -9.26
C PRO A 424 22.77 -0.18 -8.71
N THR A 425 23.28 -1.32 -8.24
CA THR A 425 22.42 -2.42 -7.73
C THR A 425 21.65 -2.08 -6.46
N TRP A 426 22.13 -1.11 -5.69
CA TRP A 426 21.45 -0.60 -4.50
C TRP A 426 20.32 0.38 -4.85
N LEU A 427 20.27 0.96 -6.06
CA LEU A 427 19.27 1.95 -6.45
C LEU A 427 18.17 1.33 -7.31
N HIS A 428 16.91 1.58 -6.96
CA HIS A 428 15.75 1.18 -7.74
C HIS A 428 14.81 2.37 -7.97
N LEU A 429 14.50 2.65 -9.23
CA LEU A 429 13.55 3.69 -9.62
C LEU A 429 12.17 3.04 -9.82
N ALA A 430 11.21 3.42 -8.98
CA ALA A 430 9.89 2.82 -8.95
C ALA A 430 8.82 3.74 -9.57
N SER A 431 7.84 3.10 -10.20
CA SER A 431 6.58 3.72 -10.61
C SER A 431 5.70 4.11 -9.41
N ASN A 432 4.65 4.88 -9.67
CA ASN A 432 3.65 5.24 -8.66
C ASN A 432 2.25 4.83 -9.15
N PRO A 433 1.59 3.85 -8.49
CA PRO A 433 2.04 3.10 -7.31
C PRO A 433 3.15 2.08 -7.61
N VAL A 434 3.74 1.52 -6.56
CA VAL A 434 4.63 0.35 -6.61
C VAL A 434 4.17 -0.72 -5.63
N ARG A 435 4.36 -2.00 -5.99
CA ARG A 435 4.10 -3.15 -5.12
C ARG A 435 5.42 -3.73 -4.63
N LEU A 436 5.54 -3.93 -3.33
CA LEU A 436 6.67 -4.58 -2.68
C LEU A 436 6.19 -5.90 -2.06
N ARG A 437 6.94 -6.97 -2.27
CA ARG A 437 6.77 -8.23 -1.55
C ARG A 437 8.00 -8.45 -0.70
N LEU A 438 7.83 -8.47 0.61
CA LEU A 438 8.91 -8.72 1.58
C LEU A 438 8.56 -9.97 2.37
N TYR A 439 9.29 -11.07 2.12
CA TYR A 439 8.94 -12.41 2.59
C TYR A 439 7.51 -12.80 2.21
N THR A 440 6.63 -12.93 3.21
CA THR A 440 5.22 -13.27 3.09
C THR A 440 4.31 -12.05 3.15
N ARG A 441 4.89 -10.84 3.15
CA ARG A 441 4.17 -9.57 3.27
C ARG A 441 4.05 -8.86 1.94
N GLU A 442 2.84 -8.46 1.61
CA GLU A 442 2.50 -7.67 0.43
C GLU A 442 2.24 -6.22 0.85
N ILE A 443 2.96 -5.28 0.24
CA ILE A 443 2.94 -3.87 0.57
C ILE A 443 2.71 -3.07 -0.71
N VAL A 444 1.80 -2.10 -0.67
CA VAL A 444 1.56 -1.17 -1.78
C VAL A 444 1.93 0.23 -1.34
N VAL A 445 2.83 0.88 -2.07
CA VAL A 445 3.22 2.27 -1.81
C VAL A 445 2.63 3.15 -2.90
N PHE A 446 1.91 4.19 -2.49
CA PHE A 446 1.20 5.07 -3.40
C PHE A 446 1.25 6.52 -2.90
N ARG A 447 1.86 7.39 -3.71
CA ARG A 447 1.93 8.84 -3.45
C ARG A 447 0.75 9.53 -4.12
N TYR A 448 -0.17 10.07 -3.33
CA TYR A 448 -1.42 10.68 -3.82
C TYR A 448 -2.00 11.71 -2.84
N ASP A 449 -2.61 12.78 -3.38
CA ASP A 449 -3.19 13.86 -2.58
C ASP A 449 -4.68 13.58 -2.27
N TYR A 450 -4.97 12.62 -1.38
CA TYR A 450 -6.34 12.19 -1.07
C TYR A 450 -7.25 13.31 -0.56
N SER A 451 -6.75 14.22 0.26
CA SER A 451 -7.55 15.32 0.82
C SER A 451 -8.02 16.28 -0.27
N ARG A 452 -7.22 16.48 -1.33
CA ARG A 452 -7.61 17.32 -2.48
C ARG A 452 -8.51 16.59 -3.46
N GLN A 453 -8.27 15.30 -3.70
CA GLN A 453 -8.93 14.56 -4.79
C GLN A 453 -10.15 13.78 -4.34
N LEU A 454 -10.11 13.15 -3.17
CA LEU A 454 -11.19 12.29 -2.69
C LEU A 454 -12.19 13.05 -1.83
N LEU A 455 -11.70 13.81 -0.83
CA LEU A 455 -12.57 14.52 0.11
C LEU A 455 -13.41 15.62 -0.55
N ARG A 456 -12.88 16.28 -1.58
CA ARG A 456 -13.59 17.35 -2.31
C ARG A 456 -14.77 16.82 -3.14
N HIS A 457 -14.73 15.55 -3.52
CA HIS A 457 -15.71 14.93 -4.39
C HIS A 457 -16.67 14.00 -3.63
N CYS A 458 -16.67 14.05 -2.29
CA CYS A 458 -17.61 13.30 -1.46
C CYS A 458 -19.03 13.88 -1.55
N VAL A 459 -20.02 13.00 -1.76
CA VAL A 459 -21.46 13.32 -1.69
C VAL A 459 -21.84 13.85 -0.31
N HIS A 460 -21.23 13.28 0.73
CA HIS A 460 -21.50 13.59 2.12
C HIS A 460 -20.21 13.51 2.93
N LEU A 461 -19.97 14.53 3.76
CA LEU A 461 -18.96 14.52 4.81
C LEU A 461 -19.71 14.57 6.15
N PRO A 462 -19.37 13.72 7.13
CA PRO A 462 -19.98 13.79 8.46
C PRO A 462 -19.91 15.21 9.05
N GLY A 463 -20.98 15.69 9.69
CA GLY A 463 -21.13 17.11 10.06
C GLY A 463 -20.02 17.68 10.97
N THR A 464 -19.39 16.86 11.81
CA THR A 464 -18.20 17.21 12.62
C THR A 464 -16.93 17.37 11.76
N ILE A 465 -16.86 16.68 10.62
CA ILE A 465 -15.73 16.64 9.69
C ILE A 465 -15.86 17.75 8.65
N ALA A 466 -17.07 18.07 8.19
CA ALA A 466 -17.32 19.12 7.21
C ALA A 466 -16.74 20.48 7.63
N LYS A 467 -16.90 20.88 8.90
CA LYS A 467 -16.35 22.16 9.41
C LYS A 467 -14.81 22.20 9.40
N THR A 468 -14.16 21.08 9.73
CA THR A 468 -12.69 20.95 9.71
C THR A 468 -12.15 20.94 8.28
N VAL A 469 -12.84 20.25 7.36
CA VAL A 469 -12.45 20.15 5.95
C VAL A 469 -12.65 21.47 5.22
N THR A 470 -13.75 22.18 5.43
CA THR A 470 -14.01 23.51 4.81
C THR A 470 -12.95 24.53 5.22
N ARG A 471 -12.53 24.52 6.50
CA ARG A 471 -11.52 25.44 7.04
C ARG A 471 -10.09 25.11 6.54
N SER A 472 -9.76 23.83 6.37
CA SER A 472 -8.42 23.40 5.94
C SER A 472 -8.23 23.40 4.41
N LEU A 473 -9.31 23.34 3.63
CA LEU A 473 -9.25 23.25 2.16
C LEU A 473 -9.60 24.56 1.42
N ASN A 474 -9.88 25.67 2.12
CA ASN A 474 -10.39 26.94 1.55
C ASN A 474 -11.53 26.70 0.55
N LEU A 475 -12.55 25.94 0.97
CA LEU A 475 -13.74 25.68 0.17
C LEU A 475 -14.69 26.89 0.26
N ASP A 476 -14.35 27.98 -0.42
CA ASP A 476 -15.33 29.03 -0.71
C ASP A 476 -16.23 28.51 -1.83
N TYR A 477 -17.42 28.03 -1.44
CA TYR A 477 -18.51 27.78 -2.37
C TYR A 477 -19.03 29.13 -2.85
N GLN A 478 -18.50 29.67 -3.96
CA GLN A 478 -19.15 30.73 -4.71
C GLN A 478 -20.36 30.15 -5.46
N GLY A 479 -21.40 29.82 -4.71
CA GLY A 479 -22.75 29.71 -5.24
C GLY A 479 -23.34 31.12 -5.26
N ASP A 480 -23.55 31.66 -6.45
CA ASP A 480 -24.38 32.84 -6.67
C ASP A 480 -25.73 32.65 -5.95
N GLN A 481 -25.91 33.33 -4.82
CA GLN A 481 -27.23 33.66 -4.32
C GLN A 481 -27.56 35.09 -4.76
N PRO A 482 -28.77 35.35 -5.29
CA PRO A 482 -29.18 36.70 -5.62
C PRO A 482 -29.27 37.51 -4.34
N ALA A 483 -28.69 38.72 -4.36
CA ALA A 483 -28.73 39.66 -3.26
C ALA A 483 -30.18 39.89 -2.79
N PRO A 484 -30.48 39.81 -1.47
CA PRO A 484 -31.74 40.29 -0.96
C PRO A 484 -31.72 41.82 -0.95
N VAL A 485 -32.68 42.38 -1.68
CA VAL A 485 -33.13 43.77 -1.58
C VAL A 485 -33.86 43.98 -0.25
N ASP A 486 -33.45 45.05 0.44
CA ASP A 486 -34.17 45.88 1.40
C ASP A 486 -34.94 45.21 2.57
N ALA A 487 -34.37 45.31 3.77
CA ALA A 487 -35.15 45.48 5.01
C ALA A 487 -34.31 46.25 6.05
N GLU A 488 -34.88 47.33 6.56
CA GLU A 488 -34.31 48.32 7.47
C GLU A 488 -34.10 47.81 8.91
N PHE A 489 -33.05 48.35 9.55
CA PHE A 489 -32.89 48.74 10.97
C PHE A 489 -33.55 47.89 12.09
N ALA A 490 -32.71 47.31 12.96
CA ALA A 490 -32.60 47.68 14.39
C ALA A 490 -31.46 46.87 15.04
N GLY A 491 -30.57 47.56 15.73
CA GLY A 491 -29.33 46.99 16.27
C GLY A 491 -29.51 46.24 17.58
N GLU A 492 -28.51 45.40 17.85
CA GLU A 492 -28.00 45.10 19.17
C GLU A 492 -26.50 44.81 18.99
N GLU A 493 -25.68 45.63 19.64
CA GLU A 493 -24.23 45.45 19.74
C GLU A 493 -23.96 44.28 20.70
N GLU A 494 -23.44 43.16 20.20
CA GLU A 494 -22.76 42.17 21.04
C GLU A 494 -21.26 42.17 20.74
N GLU A 495 -20.50 42.38 21.81
CA GLU A 495 -19.07 42.60 21.85
C GLU A 495 -18.25 41.47 21.23
N LEU A 496 -17.19 41.89 20.53
CA LEU A 496 -16.08 41.07 20.06
C LEU A 496 -15.45 40.28 21.24
N SER A 497 -15.79 39.00 21.38
CA SER A 497 -14.97 38.04 22.11
C SER A 497 -14.20 37.17 21.11
N GLY A 498 -12.87 37.16 21.24
CA GLY A 498 -11.94 36.54 20.30
C GLY A 498 -12.14 35.04 20.09
N PRO A 499 -11.51 34.44 19.06
CA PRO A 499 -11.78 33.07 18.64
C PRO A 499 -11.28 32.09 19.71
N ARG A 500 -12.21 31.54 20.51
CA ARG A 500 -11.96 30.31 21.26
C ARG A 500 -11.78 29.17 20.27
N ALA A 501 -10.55 28.74 20.07
CA ALA A 501 -10.24 27.49 19.37
C ALA A 501 -10.85 26.32 20.15
N VAL A 502 -11.99 25.81 19.69
CA VAL A 502 -12.51 24.52 20.14
C VAL A 502 -11.65 23.43 19.50
N SER A 503 -10.71 22.89 20.28
CA SER A 503 -9.94 21.69 19.92
C SER A 503 -10.85 20.45 19.97
N LEU A 504 -11.04 19.77 18.83
CA LEU A 504 -11.71 18.46 18.77
C LEU A 504 -10.76 17.41 18.16
N PRO A 505 -9.96 16.72 19.00
CA PRO A 505 -8.93 15.76 18.56
C PRO A 505 -9.44 14.46 17.90
N ASN A 506 -10.76 14.25 17.74
CA ASN A 506 -11.32 12.99 17.21
C ASN A 506 -11.69 13.00 15.71
N SER A 507 -11.72 14.16 15.05
CA SER A 507 -12.24 14.27 13.67
C SER A 507 -11.28 13.75 12.58
N ALA A 508 -9.98 13.96 12.71
CA ALA A 508 -8.98 13.53 11.72
C ALA A 508 -8.79 12.01 11.70
N ALA A 509 -8.86 11.36 12.86
CA ALA A 509 -8.77 9.92 13.01
C ALA A 509 -10.00 9.19 12.45
N GLU A 510 -11.20 9.71 12.73
CA GLU A 510 -12.46 9.20 12.14
C GLU A 510 -12.46 9.35 10.61
N LEU A 511 -11.93 10.47 10.11
CA LEU A 511 -11.78 10.73 8.69
C LEU A 511 -10.77 9.76 8.05
N GLY A 512 -9.63 9.53 8.69
CA GLY A 512 -8.62 8.56 8.23
C GLY A 512 -9.16 7.14 8.19
N PHE A 513 -9.90 6.72 9.21
CA PHE A 513 -10.57 5.42 9.20
C PHE A 513 -11.64 5.34 8.09
N SER A 514 -12.40 6.41 7.86
CA SER A 514 -13.40 6.47 6.78
C SER A 514 -12.76 6.40 5.39
N LEU A 515 -11.58 7.00 5.23
CA LEU A 515 -10.76 6.90 4.02
C LEU A 515 -10.22 5.49 3.81
N ALA A 516 -9.63 4.88 4.84
CA ALA A 516 -9.15 3.49 4.78
C ALA A 516 -10.29 2.52 4.42
N ARG A 517 -11.47 2.69 5.03
CA ARG A 517 -12.68 1.92 4.68
C ARG A 517 -13.06 2.10 3.23
N CYS A 518 -13.05 3.33 2.72
CA CYS A 518 -13.34 3.60 1.32
C CYS A 518 -12.37 2.84 0.41
N LEU A 519 -11.06 2.94 0.60
CA LEU A 519 -10.07 2.26 -0.23
C LEU A 519 -10.18 0.73 -0.17
N ALA A 520 -10.38 0.17 1.04
CA ALA A 520 -10.55 -1.27 1.24
C ALA A 520 -11.85 -1.79 0.61
N SER A 521 -12.97 -1.10 0.84
CA SER A 521 -14.27 -1.44 0.25
C SER A 521 -14.27 -1.26 -1.26
N GLN A 522 -13.58 -0.29 -1.83
CA GLN A 522 -13.50 -0.17 -3.28
C GLN A 522 -12.47 -1.12 -3.90
N ALA A 523 -11.59 -1.71 -3.08
CA ALA A 523 -10.43 -2.49 -3.52
C ALA A 523 -9.63 -1.77 -4.63
N HIS A 524 -9.48 -0.46 -4.49
CA HIS A 524 -8.90 0.43 -5.49
C HIS A 524 -8.26 1.66 -4.83
N LEU A 525 -7.08 2.06 -5.29
CA LEU A 525 -6.34 3.20 -4.74
C LEU A 525 -6.98 4.55 -5.06
N THR A 526 -7.68 4.66 -6.19
CA THR A 526 -8.37 5.90 -6.62
C THR A 526 -9.83 5.62 -6.99
N PRO A 527 -10.74 5.45 -6.01
CA PRO A 527 -12.16 5.20 -6.28
C PRO A 527 -12.89 6.48 -6.69
N LEU A 528 -12.41 7.07 -7.79
CA LEU A 528 -12.84 8.36 -8.31
C LEU A 528 -13.16 8.23 -9.80
N ALA A 529 -14.04 9.11 -10.27
CA ALA A 529 -14.30 9.28 -11.69
C ALA A 529 -13.05 9.79 -12.44
N LEU A 530 -12.94 9.45 -13.73
CA LEU A 530 -11.74 9.71 -14.53
C LEU A 530 -11.48 11.20 -14.80
N HIS A 531 -12.48 12.09 -14.71
CA HIS A 531 -12.26 13.53 -14.82
C HIS A 531 -11.62 14.13 -13.57
N VAL A 532 -11.76 13.47 -12.42
CA VAL A 532 -11.12 13.86 -11.16
C VAL A 532 -9.73 13.24 -11.06
N SER A 533 -9.64 11.92 -11.29
CA SER A 533 -8.40 11.15 -11.24
C SER A 533 -8.18 10.43 -12.56
N PRO A 534 -7.48 11.04 -13.53
CA PRO A 534 -7.18 10.42 -14.81
C PRO A 534 -6.33 9.16 -14.67
N VAL A 535 -6.73 8.10 -15.36
CA VAL A 535 -6.03 6.81 -15.38
C VAL A 535 -5.88 6.33 -16.82
N TYR A 536 -4.73 5.74 -17.17
CA TYR A 536 -4.56 5.01 -18.42
C TYR A 536 -5.47 3.79 -18.43
N TRP A 537 -6.43 3.75 -19.36
CA TRP A 537 -7.56 2.80 -19.27
C TRP A 537 -7.11 1.34 -19.19
N SER A 538 -6.09 0.94 -19.95
CA SER A 538 -5.57 -0.44 -19.96
C SER A 538 -4.74 -0.82 -18.71
N TRP A 539 -4.47 0.13 -17.80
CA TRP A 539 -3.67 -0.05 -16.58
C TRP A 539 -4.41 0.28 -15.29
N ASP A 540 -5.73 0.46 -15.33
CA ASP A 540 -6.53 0.68 -14.12
C ASP A 540 -6.29 -0.39 -13.05
N GLN A 541 -6.12 -1.64 -13.48
CA GLN A 541 -5.87 -2.78 -12.61
C GLN A 541 -4.56 -2.67 -11.81
N ALA A 542 -3.59 -1.86 -12.26
CA ALA A 542 -2.38 -1.59 -11.48
C ALA A 542 -2.68 -0.81 -10.19
N LEU A 543 -3.80 -0.07 -10.16
CA LEU A 543 -4.31 0.65 -9.00
C LEU A 543 -5.25 -0.21 -8.13
N SER A 544 -5.53 -1.45 -8.54
CA SER A 544 -6.38 -2.37 -7.79
C SER A 544 -5.67 -2.90 -6.54
N LEU A 545 -6.44 -3.03 -5.46
CA LEU A 545 -6.08 -3.66 -4.19
C LEU A 545 -6.82 -4.98 -4.01
N ASN A 546 -6.89 -5.79 -5.07
CA ASN A 546 -7.58 -7.08 -5.07
C ASN A 546 -6.63 -8.23 -5.47
N PRO A 547 -6.26 -9.15 -4.56
CA PRO A 547 -6.62 -9.17 -3.14
C PRO A 547 -6.00 -8.00 -2.36
N LEU A 548 -6.57 -7.68 -1.19
CA LEU A 548 -6.03 -6.63 -0.32
C LEU A 548 -4.61 -7.01 0.15
N PRO A 549 -3.66 -6.05 0.18
CA PRO A 549 -2.31 -6.29 0.69
C PRO A 549 -2.27 -6.29 2.23
N ASN A 550 -1.12 -6.60 2.82
CA ASN A 550 -0.91 -6.47 4.26
C ASN A 550 -0.79 -5.00 4.69
N LEU A 551 -0.18 -4.15 3.86
CA LEU A 551 0.04 -2.74 4.15
C LEU A 551 -0.17 -1.88 2.89
N VAL A 552 -0.93 -0.80 3.02
CA VAL A 552 -1.01 0.30 2.05
C VAL A 552 -0.35 1.53 2.67
N VAL A 553 0.75 1.96 2.06
CA VAL A 553 1.44 3.21 2.39
C VAL A 553 0.91 4.31 1.47
N ALA A 554 -0.10 5.02 1.96
CA ALA A 554 -0.80 6.11 1.28
C ALA A 554 -0.11 7.43 1.64
N VAL A 555 0.89 7.82 0.85
CA VAL A 555 1.70 9.01 1.12
C VAL A 555 0.95 10.26 0.69
N GLU A 556 0.55 11.04 1.68
CA GLU A 556 -0.04 12.37 1.49
C GLU A 556 0.66 13.37 2.44
N PRO A 557 1.46 14.31 1.92
CA PRO A 557 2.27 15.20 2.76
C PRO A 557 1.44 16.20 3.59
N ASN A 558 0.28 16.62 3.08
CA ASN A 558 -0.59 17.61 3.72
C ASN A 558 -1.95 16.97 4.04
N ALA A 559 -1.92 15.80 4.67
CA ALA A 559 -3.12 15.03 4.94
C ALA A 559 -4.02 15.71 5.98
N VAL A 560 -5.30 15.84 5.64
CA VAL A 560 -6.36 16.24 6.58
C VAL A 560 -6.86 15.01 7.37
N ALA A 561 -6.76 13.83 6.76
CA ALA A 561 -7.17 12.55 7.31
C ALA A 561 -5.97 11.83 7.95
N ASP A 562 -6.08 11.41 9.21
CA ASP A 562 -5.04 10.62 9.86
C ASP A 562 -5.21 9.13 9.53
N LEU A 563 -4.55 8.69 8.46
CA LEU A 563 -4.55 7.30 8.00
C LEU A 563 -3.79 6.33 8.90
N ASN A 564 -3.03 6.82 9.90
CA ASN A 564 -2.22 5.97 10.77
C ASN A 564 -3.02 5.29 11.89
N VAL A 565 -4.34 5.38 11.81
CA VAL A 565 -5.26 4.90 12.84
C VAL A 565 -5.64 3.45 12.54
N PRO A 566 -4.93 2.52 13.20
CA PRO A 566 -5.67 1.60 14.05
C PRO A 566 -4.97 1.39 15.40
N VAL A 567 -4.69 2.47 16.17
CA VAL A 567 -4.06 2.35 17.51
C VAL A 567 -4.70 3.25 18.60
N ALA A 568 -5.43 4.31 18.25
CA ALA A 568 -5.95 5.28 19.23
C ALA A 568 -7.21 4.85 20.01
N SER A 569 -7.77 3.65 19.78
CA SER A 569 -8.92 3.16 20.55
C SER A 569 -8.47 2.50 21.86
N SER A 570 -9.12 2.84 22.97
CA SER A 570 -8.78 2.37 24.32
C SER A 570 -9.02 0.88 24.59
N SER A 571 -9.67 0.14 23.68
CA SER A 571 -10.01 -1.29 23.85
C SER A 571 -9.50 -2.17 22.70
N ALA A 572 -8.91 -3.32 23.04
CA ALA A 572 -8.42 -4.32 22.09
C ALA A 572 -9.53 -4.87 21.17
N LYS A 573 -10.77 -4.98 21.69
CA LYS A 573 -11.92 -5.47 20.91
C LYS A 573 -12.32 -4.50 19.78
N ASP A 574 -12.24 -3.19 20.03
CA ASP A 574 -12.55 -2.18 19.01
C ASP A 574 -11.49 -2.17 17.90
N ARG A 575 -10.22 -2.37 18.27
CA ARG A 575 -9.11 -2.47 17.31
C ARG A 575 -9.29 -3.68 16.38
N GLU A 576 -9.63 -4.83 16.93
CA GLU A 576 -9.90 -6.05 16.15
C GLU A 576 -11.11 -5.85 15.22
N ALA A 577 -12.22 -5.28 15.73
CA ALA A 577 -13.39 -4.99 14.91
C ALA A 577 -13.06 -4.04 13.73
N LYS A 578 -12.27 -2.99 13.99
CA LYS A 578 -11.82 -2.05 12.95
C LYS A 578 -10.87 -2.71 11.94
N ALA A 579 -9.98 -3.59 12.38
CA ALA A 579 -9.09 -4.34 11.48
C ALA A 579 -9.90 -5.25 10.54
N THR A 580 -10.90 -5.97 11.07
CA THR A 580 -11.80 -6.82 10.27
C THR A 580 -12.57 -6.01 9.23
N LEU A 581 -13.03 -4.80 9.59
CA LEU A 581 -13.70 -3.88 8.66
C LEU A 581 -12.80 -3.40 7.51
N LEU A 582 -11.48 -3.51 7.65
CA LEU A 582 -10.47 -3.20 6.64
C LEU A 582 -9.89 -4.46 5.97
N GLY A 583 -10.46 -5.64 6.22
CA GLY A 583 -9.95 -6.91 5.68
C GLY A 583 -8.56 -7.27 6.20
N ASN A 584 -8.22 -6.82 7.42
CA ASN A 584 -6.89 -6.94 8.05
C ASN A 584 -5.76 -6.27 7.25
N CYS A 585 -6.09 -5.31 6.40
CA CYS A 585 -5.11 -4.46 5.73
C CYS A 585 -4.75 -3.26 6.62
N LEU A 586 -3.45 -3.02 6.84
CA LEU A 586 -2.96 -1.82 7.50
C LEU A 586 -2.90 -0.66 6.50
N PHE A 587 -3.30 0.53 6.93
CA PHE A 587 -3.13 1.76 6.18
C PHE A 587 -2.21 2.69 6.96
N SER A 588 -1.35 3.41 6.24
CA SER A 588 -0.45 4.36 6.87
C SER A 588 -0.06 5.49 5.93
N ASN A 589 0.15 6.66 6.52
CA ASN A 589 0.71 7.83 5.87
C ASN A 589 1.97 8.32 6.64
N PRO A 590 3.18 8.20 6.08
CA PRO A 590 4.41 8.74 6.67
C PRO A 590 4.54 10.28 6.57
N GLY A 591 3.62 10.97 5.89
CA GLY A 591 3.57 12.43 5.83
C GLY A 591 4.66 13.05 4.94
N ARG A 592 5.25 14.17 5.39
CA ARG A 592 6.39 14.83 4.73
C ARG A 592 7.64 14.69 5.59
N PHE A 593 8.76 14.31 4.99
CA PHE A 593 10.05 14.30 5.65
C PHE A 593 10.60 15.74 5.72
N GLY A 594 10.63 16.33 6.92
CA GLY A 594 10.96 17.75 7.13
C GLY A 594 9.73 18.65 7.09
N SER A 595 8.78 18.43 8.01
CA SER A 595 7.57 19.24 8.15
C SER A 595 7.78 20.42 9.10
N VAL A 596 7.22 21.58 8.80
CA VAL A 596 7.26 22.74 9.70
C VAL A 596 6.10 22.62 10.69
N GLN A 597 6.37 22.48 11.99
CA GLN A 597 5.33 22.70 13.00
C GLN A 597 5.14 24.22 13.20
N GLN A 598 3.91 24.71 13.00
CA GLN A 598 3.45 25.90 13.70
C GLN A 598 3.22 25.49 15.15
N THR A 599 4.05 25.98 16.08
CA THR A 599 3.82 25.77 17.51
C THR A 599 2.44 26.29 17.88
N ALA A 600 1.53 25.40 18.27
CA ALA A 600 0.26 25.80 18.84
C ALA A 600 0.54 26.62 20.11
N PHE A 601 0.02 27.85 20.16
CA PHE A 601 0.10 28.73 21.31
C PHE A 601 -0.67 28.07 22.47
N VAL A 602 0.02 27.41 23.40
CA VAL A 602 -0.58 27.07 24.69
C VAL A 602 -0.49 28.33 25.53
N ALA A 603 -1.57 29.12 25.56
CA ALA A 603 -1.71 30.21 26.51
C ALA A 603 -1.77 29.59 27.92
N GLY A 604 -0.62 29.49 28.58
CA GLY A 604 -0.53 29.13 29.99
C GLY A 604 -1.26 30.19 30.80
N SER A 605 -2.32 29.76 31.49
CA SER A 605 -2.98 30.54 32.53
C SER A 605 -1.95 30.90 33.59
N VAL A 606 -1.63 32.19 33.72
CA VAL A 606 -0.95 32.73 34.90
C VAL A 606 -1.91 32.52 36.07
N GLY A 607 -1.64 31.50 36.88
CA GLY A 607 -2.35 31.27 38.13
C GLY A 607 -1.96 32.35 39.13
N THR A 608 -2.88 33.26 39.40
CA THR A 608 -2.81 34.19 40.52
C THR A 608 -2.73 33.40 41.82
N LEU A 609 -1.58 33.43 42.48
CA LEU A 609 -1.38 32.89 43.82
C LEU A 609 -2.27 33.67 44.81
N ALA A 610 -3.35 33.04 45.26
CA ALA A 610 -4.06 33.45 46.45
C ALA A 610 -3.26 33.00 47.67
N THR A 611 -2.85 33.97 48.48
CA THR A 611 -2.29 33.78 49.82
C THR A 611 -3.34 33.15 50.74
N GLN A 612 -3.04 31.98 51.29
CA GLN A 612 -3.66 31.51 52.53
C GLN A 612 -2.57 30.94 53.46
N ASP A 613 -2.48 31.59 54.61
CA ASP A 613 -1.66 31.24 55.76
C ASP A 613 -2.01 29.86 56.31
N GLY A 614 -0.99 29.13 56.76
CA GLY A 614 -1.14 27.87 57.49
C GLY A 614 0.21 27.29 57.89
N GLU A 615 0.57 27.49 59.15
CA GLU A 615 1.74 26.95 59.84
C GLU A 615 1.85 25.43 59.72
N ILE A 616 3.02 24.90 59.32
CA ILE A 616 3.46 23.55 59.69
C ILE A 616 4.96 23.56 60.02
N ASP A 617 5.23 22.82 61.08
CA ASP A 617 6.38 22.75 61.97
C ASP A 617 7.75 22.44 61.36
N GLN A 618 8.78 22.91 62.07
CA GLN A 618 10.18 22.58 61.88
C GLN A 618 10.50 21.20 62.47
N GLN A 619 10.71 20.18 61.66
CA GLN A 619 11.65 19.11 62.01
C GLN A 619 12.04 18.27 60.78
N ASP A 620 13.31 17.88 60.75
CA ASP A 620 13.98 16.99 59.78
C ASP A 620 14.61 17.67 58.56
N ARG A 621 15.53 18.59 58.89
CA ARG A 621 16.81 18.71 58.20
C ARG A 621 17.72 17.54 58.55
N ALA A 622 18.53 17.14 57.56
CA ALA A 622 19.76 16.34 57.62
C ALA A 622 19.64 14.84 57.33
N ALA A 623 19.77 14.48 56.05
CA ALA A 623 20.61 13.37 55.64
C ALA A 623 21.03 13.51 54.16
N LEU A 624 22.35 13.62 53.97
CA LEU A 624 23.13 13.22 52.80
C LEU A 624 23.14 14.15 51.57
N GLU A 625 24.06 15.11 51.67
CA GLU A 625 24.94 15.52 50.58
C GLU A 625 25.60 14.30 49.93
N GLU A 626 25.48 14.17 48.60
CA GLU A 626 26.52 13.76 47.64
C GLU A 626 25.84 13.48 46.29
N GLY A 627 26.15 14.28 45.28
CA GLY A 627 25.66 14.09 43.91
C GLY A 627 25.87 15.33 43.06
N GLU A 628 26.87 15.26 42.17
CA GLU A 628 27.27 16.29 41.22
C GLU A 628 26.08 16.83 40.40
N GLU A 629 25.90 18.15 40.41
CA GLU A 629 25.00 18.85 39.48
C GLU A 629 25.64 18.86 38.08
N GLU A 630 25.25 17.91 37.23
CA GLU A 630 25.41 18.05 35.78
C GLU A 630 24.30 19.00 35.29
N GLU A 631 24.64 20.29 35.14
CA GLU A 631 23.81 21.29 34.46
C GLU A 631 23.59 20.87 33.01
N VAL A 632 22.50 20.13 32.75
CA VAL A 632 21.93 20.03 31.41
C VAL A 632 21.30 21.38 31.08
N MET A 633 22.09 22.26 30.45
CA MET A 633 21.58 23.44 29.77
C MET A 633 20.63 22.99 28.63
N VAL A 634 19.35 22.79 28.96
CA VAL A 634 18.28 22.80 27.96
C VAL A 634 18.17 24.25 27.49
N ALA A 635 18.87 24.57 26.41
CA ALA A 635 18.71 25.84 25.72
C ALA A 635 17.24 25.98 25.28
N ALA A 636 16.44 26.67 26.09
CA ALA A 636 15.09 27.05 25.74
C ALA A 636 15.14 27.92 24.47
N ALA A 637 14.65 27.38 23.37
CA ALA A 637 14.65 28.06 22.09
C ALA A 637 13.84 29.36 22.17
N LYS A 638 14.39 30.44 21.58
CA LYS A 638 13.71 31.74 21.48
C LYS A 638 12.40 31.61 20.69
N PRO A 639 11.33 32.32 21.06
CA PRO A 639 10.05 32.27 20.34
C PRO A 639 10.21 32.83 18.92
N GLY A 640 9.85 32.04 17.90
CA GLY A 640 9.78 32.48 16.50
C GLY A 640 10.60 31.70 15.46
N GLN A 641 11.40 30.69 15.86
CA GLN A 641 12.06 29.81 14.90
C GLN A 641 11.17 28.61 14.54
N ALA A 642 10.76 28.52 13.28
CA ALA A 642 10.12 27.33 12.72
C ALA A 642 11.07 26.12 12.83
N ARG A 643 10.75 25.16 13.69
CA ARG A 643 11.52 23.91 13.84
C ARG A 643 10.99 22.90 12.82
N LEU A 644 11.88 22.37 11.99
CA LEU A 644 11.57 21.28 11.07
C LEU A 644 11.58 19.96 11.84
N GLU A 645 10.56 19.14 11.65
CA GLU A 645 10.46 17.80 12.21
C GLU A 645 10.62 16.76 11.08
N TYR A 646 11.57 15.85 11.26
CA TYR A 646 11.89 14.80 10.30
C TYR A 646 11.35 13.46 10.79
N THR A 647 10.12 13.15 10.41
CA THR A 647 9.42 11.91 10.76
C THR A 647 9.47 10.89 9.63
N PHE A 648 9.54 9.61 9.98
CA PHE A 648 9.47 8.48 9.07
C PHE A 648 8.87 7.27 9.78
N LYS A 649 8.57 6.20 9.03
CA LYS A 649 8.01 4.97 9.60
C LYS A 649 8.91 3.78 9.35
N VAL A 650 8.93 2.84 10.29
CA VAL A 650 9.69 1.59 10.18
C VAL A 650 8.73 0.42 10.22
N TYR A 651 8.73 -0.39 9.16
CA TYR A 651 7.91 -1.59 9.07
C TYR A 651 8.72 -2.85 9.32
N TYR A 652 8.24 -3.69 10.23
CA TYR A 652 8.86 -4.97 10.55
C TYR A 652 8.00 -6.12 9.98
N PRO A 653 8.52 -6.90 9.00
CA PRO A 653 7.75 -7.97 8.36
C PRO A 653 7.47 -9.16 9.30
N SER A 654 8.32 -9.39 10.30
CA SER A 654 8.19 -10.48 11.27
C SER A 654 6.96 -10.30 12.16
N THR A 655 6.84 -9.13 12.79
CA THR A 655 5.77 -8.74 13.72
C THR A 655 4.56 -8.10 13.02
N GLN A 656 4.71 -7.65 11.77
CA GLN A 656 3.74 -6.81 11.05
C GLN A 656 3.45 -5.49 11.76
N THR A 657 4.40 -4.98 12.54
CA THR A 657 4.28 -3.69 13.23
C THR A 657 4.85 -2.57 12.39
N LEU A 658 4.25 -1.40 12.57
CA LEU A 658 4.67 -0.15 11.95
C LEU A 658 4.94 0.85 13.06
N GLU A 659 6.18 1.31 13.17
CA GLU A 659 6.64 2.22 14.23
C GLU A 659 6.85 3.62 13.68
N ASP A 660 6.45 4.62 14.47
CA ASP A 660 6.74 6.03 14.20
C ASP A 660 8.12 6.38 14.74
N SER A 661 8.95 6.96 13.88
CA SER A 661 10.32 7.35 14.21
C SER A 661 10.56 8.80 13.81
N ARG A 662 11.44 9.46 14.56
CA ARG A 662 11.80 10.88 14.35
C ARG A 662 13.29 11.08 14.53
N LEU A 663 13.89 11.91 13.69
CA LEU A 663 15.24 12.39 13.93
C LEU A 663 15.19 13.58 14.90
N PRO A 664 16.15 13.70 15.84
CA PRO A 664 16.35 14.93 16.57
C PRO A 664 16.64 16.06 15.59
N SER A 665 16.06 17.23 15.85
CA SER A 665 16.19 18.43 14.99
C SER A 665 17.54 19.10 15.04
#